data_AF-A0A432NHZ4-F1
#
_entry.id   AF-A0A432NHZ4-F1
#
_cell.length_a   1.000
_cell.length_b   1.000
_cell.length_c   1.000
_cell.angle_alpha   90.00
_cell.angle_beta   90.00
_cell.angle_gamma   90.00
#
_symmetry.space_group_name_H-M   'P 1'
#
loop_
_entity.id
_entity.type
_entity.pdbx_description
1 polymer ?
#
loop_
_entity_poly.entity_id
_entity_poly.type
_entity_poly.pdbx_seq_one_letter_code
_entity_poly.pdbx_strand_id
1 'polypeptide(L)'
;MVQYLVALVPTFLVLAFFCLGPFNWSRRHTWTRAVTCAFVAAVALRYMFWRLTETVLPYPNNGASFYWVWILFVVEILACVEVILFLVLMSRYVDRSAEADRLARGFFARDKRELPTVDVFIPTYNEPLDVLERTIIGARSLDYPPDKLNVYVLDDQRRDWLKAYCEEKNVIHVMRGDNNHAKAGNMNNGLKVSSGEFIAVFDADFVPYRHFLRRTLPFFCDESIGIVQTPQHFFNADPVQSNLGLENIWPDEQRLFFDEIAPSRDAWDVSFCCGSCSIARRKSIDAIGGFPTESITEDLLTTLSMLNKGYKTRYLNERLSMGLAAENLTGYFVQRERWCQGGIQTLYLHNGPLRGPGLTLFQRIMFLPASWLVQYLVRFMILLVPIVYLWFGLLPLYFTDIADYVSHQVPLLAAYFLLMLWITPTRYLPVISSAVGTFATFRMLPTVVSSLVRPFGKPFRVTPKGSGNESNQFDRYSFAWIASIIMITVLGLLVNIVPETAHVQGQFSPVAAWWSGINIVVLLIASLICFEKPRRLFHAFKLDEPAIVDDVPGQIVSLALDKAVVAVPTMSRFQSKSVVLKLPGFAPFKSELRLVTQRRRSISRGGDKQSYYLHLYFELIGSARDSMIVKLYTGQYSQDIRDIDKVAVSLNLLLRSFGRTRTL
;
A
#
# COMPACT_ATOMS: atom_id res chain seq x y z
N MET A 1 -19.55 18.01 38.68
CA MET A 1 -18.13 17.64 38.51
C MET A 1 -17.90 16.14 38.71
N VAL A 2 -18.40 15.53 39.80
CA VAL A 2 -18.25 14.08 40.08
C VAL A 2 -18.84 13.17 38.98
N GLN A 3 -20.04 13.45 38.48
CA GLN A 3 -20.70 12.65 37.43
C GLN A 3 -19.89 12.59 36.12
N TYR A 4 -19.25 13.70 35.72
CA TYR A 4 -18.39 13.74 34.54
C TYR A 4 -17.08 12.96 34.72
N LEU A 5 -16.54 12.90 35.94
CA LEU A 5 -15.37 12.07 36.25
C LEU A 5 -15.71 10.58 36.23
N VAL A 6 -16.90 10.21 36.72
CA VAL A 6 -17.39 8.82 36.65
C VAL A 6 -17.57 8.37 35.20
N ALA A 7 -18.06 9.24 34.32
CA ALA A 7 -18.20 8.95 32.89
C ALA A 7 -16.85 8.61 32.20
N LEU A 8 -15.71 9.07 32.75
CA LEU A 8 -14.37 8.78 32.22
C LEU A 8 -13.77 7.46 32.73
N VAL A 9 -14.38 6.80 33.73
CA VAL A 9 -13.85 5.56 34.31
C VAL A 9 -13.57 4.49 33.25
N PRO A 10 -14.48 4.18 32.29
CA PRO A 10 -14.19 3.22 31.23
C PRO A 10 -12.96 3.60 30.39
N THR A 11 -12.78 4.89 30.12
CA THR A 11 -11.63 5.40 29.36
C THR A 11 -10.33 5.21 30.15
N PHE A 12 -10.34 5.50 31.46
CA PHE A 12 -9.17 5.26 32.31
C PHE A 12 -8.83 3.78 32.43
N LEU A 13 -9.82 2.88 32.45
CA LEU A 13 -9.58 1.43 32.42
C LEU A 13 -8.93 0.97 31.11
N VAL A 14 -9.37 1.51 29.97
CA VAL A 14 -8.73 1.26 28.67
C VAL A 14 -7.27 1.75 28.70
N LEU A 15 -7.04 2.97 29.15
CA LEU A 15 -5.68 3.54 29.26
C LEU A 15 -4.80 2.69 30.19
N ALA A 16 -5.31 2.30 31.36
CA ALA A 16 -4.60 1.46 32.30
C ALA A 16 -4.25 0.09 31.69
N PHE A 17 -5.18 -0.55 30.97
CA PHE A 17 -4.91 -1.81 30.28
C PHE A 17 -3.73 -1.66 29.32
N PHE A 18 -3.74 -0.66 28.44
CA PHE A 18 -2.66 -0.42 27.47
C PHE A 18 -1.31 -0.09 28.12
N CYS A 19 -1.30 0.78 29.14
CA CYS A 19 -0.09 1.19 29.85
C CYS A 19 0.54 0.07 30.68
N LEU A 20 -0.27 -0.80 31.28
CA LEU A 20 0.22 -1.90 32.10
C LEU A 20 0.57 -3.15 31.28
N GLY A 21 -0.17 -3.41 30.19
CA GLY A 21 -0.01 -4.60 29.36
C GLY A 21 0.61 -4.32 28.00
N PRO A 22 -0.19 -4.13 26.93
CA PRO A 22 0.24 -4.06 25.54
C PRO A 22 1.51 -3.24 25.28
N PHE A 23 1.65 -2.03 25.83
CA PHE A 23 2.83 -1.20 25.59
C PHE A 23 4.14 -1.77 26.16
N ASN A 24 4.05 -2.71 27.10
CA ASN A 24 5.19 -3.45 27.66
C ASN A 24 5.35 -4.85 27.04
N TRP A 25 4.41 -5.29 26.21
CA TRP A 25 4.42 -6.60 25.58
C TRP A 25 4.94 -6.54 24.15
N SER A 26 5.67 -7.57 23.73
CA SER A 26 6.09 -7.68 22.33
C SER A 26 4.89 -7.97 21.42
N ARG A 27 4.67 -7.09 20.43
CA ARG A 27 3.63 -7.21 19.39
C ARG A 27 3.86 -8.33 18.38
N ARG A 28 4.96 -9.08 18.48
CA ARG A 28 5.27 -10.22 17.60
C ARG A 28 4.75 -11.55 18.14
N HIS A 29 4.43 -11.63 19.44
CA HIS A 29 3.86 -12.83 20.02
C HIS A 29 2.37 -12.93 19.74
N THR A 30 1.89 -14.13 19.42
CA THR A 30 0.47 -14.35 19.14
C THR A 30 -0.39 -14.11 20.38
N TRP A 31 0.02 -14.54 21.57
CA TRP A 31 -0.79 -14.41 22.77
C TRP A 31 -1.03 -12.94 23.18
N THR A 32 -0.03 -12.07 23.04
CA THR A 32 -0.14 -10.63 23.37
C THR A 32 -1.12 -9.94 22.44
N ARG A 33 -1.04 -10.23 21.14
CA ARG A 33 -1.96 -9.73 20.11
C ARG A 33 -3.37 -10.24 20.34
N ALA A 34 -3.54 -11.53 20.61
CA ALA A 34 -4.85 -12.14 20.88
C ALA A 34 -5.53 -11.50 22.09
N VAL A 35 -4.84 -11.35 23.22
CA VAL A 35 -5.39 -10.71 24.43
C VAL A 35 -5.76 -9.25 24.15
N THR A 36 -4.89 -8.49 23.47
CA THR A 36 -5.13 -7.07 23.17
C THR A 36 -6.30 -6.89 22.20
N CYS A 37 -6.35 -7.67 21.12
CA CYS A 37 -7.45 -7.63 20.15
C CYS A 37 -8.78 -8.07 20.77
N ALA A 38 -8.77 -9.09 21.63
CA ALA A 38 -9.97 -9.54 22.36
C ALA A 38 -10.50 -8.47 23.32
N PHE A 39 -9.61 -7.76 24.02
CA PHE A 39 -10.00 -6.64 24.88
C PHE A 39 -10.68 -5.52 24.06
N VAL A 40 -10.09 -5.11 22.93
CA VAL A 40 -10.68 -4.07 22.06
C VAL A 40 -12.02 -4.54 21.48
N ALA A 41 -12.13 -5.81 21.08
CA ALA A 41 -13.39 -6.39 20.62
C ALA A 41 -14.47 -6.35 21.71
N ALA A 42 -14.12 -6.66 22.97
CA ALA A 42 -15.05 -6.58 24.10
C ALA A 42 -15.53 -5.14 24.34
N VAL A 43 -14.65 -4.14 24.24
CA VAL A 43 -15.03 -2.72 24.34
C VAL A 43 -15.96 -2.31 23.19
N ALA A 44 -15.69 -2.77 21.97
CA ALA A 44 -16.55 -2.52 20.81
C ALA A 44 -17.94 -3.18 20.95
N LEU A 45 -17.99 -4.43 21.42
CA LEU A 45 -19.25 -5.13 21.67
C LEU A 45 -20.05 -4.47 22.81
N ARG A 46 -19.39 -3.99 23.86
CA ARG A 46 -20.02 -3.17 24.90
C ARG A 46 -20.69 -1.92 24.31
N TYR A 47 -19.99 -1.21 23.43
CA TYR A 47 -20.55 -0.05 22.73
C TYR A 47 -21.76 -0.43 21.88
N MET A 48 -21.67 -1.51 21.08
CA MET A 48 -22.78 -1.95 20.23
C MET A 48 -24.00 -2.39 21.04
N PHE A 49 -23.79 -3.04 22.19
CA PHE A 49 -24.85 -3.41 23.11
C PHE A 49 -25.58 -2.17 23.64
N TRP A 50 -24.82 -1.21 24.19
CA TRP A 50 -25.35 0.09 24.62
C TRP A 50 -26.10 0.81 23.50
N ARG A 51 -25.50 0.85 22.31
CA ARG A 51 -26.09 1.48 21.13
C ARG A 51 -27.47 0.88 20.85
N LEU A 52 -27.58 -0.44 20.82
CA LEU A 52 -28.85 -1.12 20.59
C LEU A 52 -29.87 -0.85 21.72
N THR A 53 -29.50 -1.12 22.96
CA THR A 53 -30.44 -1.18 24.09
C THR A 53 -30.89 0.17 24.59
N GLU A 54 -29.99 1.17 24.59
CA GLU A 54 -30.24 2.47 25.21
C GLU A 54 -30.50 3.57 24.19
N THR A 55 -30.01 3.42 22.95
CA THR A 55 -30.05 4.52 21.98
C THR A 55 -30.84 4.26 20.68
N VAL A 56 -31.11 2.99 20.36
CA VAL A 56 -31.86 2.57 19.16
C VAL A 56 -33.25 2.06 19.54
N LEU A 57 -33.34 1.03 20.40
CA LEU A 57 -34.61 0.46 20.82
C LEU A 57 -35.54 1.44 21.56
N PRO A 58 -35.04 2.37 22.41
CA PRO A 58 -35.90 3.34 23.08
C PRO A 58 -36.40 4.47 22.17
N TYR A 59 -35.88 4.58 20.94
CA TYR A 59 -36.29 5.63 20.03
C TYR A 59 -37.77 5.45 19.64
N PRO A 60 -38.63 6.48 19.75
CA PRO A 60 -40.04 6.35 19.39
C PRO A 60 -40.25 5.84 17.95
N ASN A 61 -41.17 4.90 17.75
CA ASN A 61 -41.44 4.24 16.46
C ASN A 61 -42.21 5.13 15.45
N ASN A 62 -41.96 6.44 15.41
CA ASN A 62 -42.66 7.37 14.54
C ASN A 62 -41.71 8.32 13.77
N GLY A 63 -42.04 8.55 12.49
CA GLY A 63 -41.41 9.57 11.66
C GLY A 63 -40.03 9.22 11.09
N ALA A 64 -39.41 10.21 10.43
CA ALA A 64 -38.13 10.07 9.74
C ALA A 64 -36.96 9.74 10.67
N SER A 65 -37.00 10.22 11.91
CA SER A 65 -35.93 10.02 12.89
C SER A 65 -35.77 8.55 13.29
N PHE A 66 -36.86 7.78 13.38
CA PHE A 66 -36.80 6.33 13.63
C PHE A 66 -35.98 5.61 12.55
N TYR A 67 -36.33 5.82 11.28
CA TYR A 67 -35.61 5.20 10.16
C TYR A 67 -34.15 5.65 10.09
N TRP A 68 -33.89 6.93 10.35
CA TRP A 68 -32.53 7.49 10.38
C TRP A 68 -31.64 6.77 11.41
N VAL A 69 -32.12 6.59 12.64
CA VAL A 69 -31.37 5.90 13.71
C VAL A 69 -31.10 4.44 13.35
N TRP A 70 -32.09 3.73 12.79
CA TRP A 70 -31.90 2.35 12.35
C TRP A 70 -30.93 2.20 11.18
N ILE A 71 -30.97 3.11 10.20
CA ILE A 71 -30.00 3.14 9.09
C ILE A 71 -28.58 3.32 9.63
N LEU A 72 -28.39 4.26 10.56
CA LEU A 72 -27.09 4.47 11.20
C LEU A 72 -26.64 3.24 11.98
N PHE A 73 -27.53 2.62 12.73
CA PHE A 73 -27.21 1.42 13.48
C PHE A 73 -26.81 0.24 12.57
N VAL A 74 -27.47 0.05 11.42
CA VAL A 74 -27.06 -0.95 10.43
C VAL A 74 -25.66 -0.66 9.89
N VAL A 75 -25.36 0.60 9.58
CA VAL A 75 -24.01 1.01 9.13
C VAL A 75 -22.97 0.77 10.24
N GLU A 76 -23.31 1.06 11.50
CA GLU A 76 -22.45 0.79 12.66
C GLU A 76 -22.24 -0.71 12.90
N ILE A 77 -23.26 -1.57 12.67
CA ILE A 77 -23.10 -3.03 12.69
C ILE A 77 -22.11 -3.47 11.61
N LEU A 78 -22.25 -2.98 10.39
CA LEU A 78 -21.33 -3.32 9.30
C LEU A 78 -19.90 -2.89 9.65
N ALA A 79 -19.72 -1.69 10.20
CA ALA A 79 -18.43 -1.20 10.69
C ALA A 79 -17.87 -2.08 11.82
N CYS A 80 -18.71 -2.47 12.78
CA CYS A 80 -18.32 -3.34 13.89
C CYS A 80 -17.88 -4.72 13.38
N VAL A 81 -18.61 -5.31 12.42
CA VAL A 81 -18.24 -6.57 11.79
C VAL A 81 -16.88 -6.44 11.09
N GLU A 82 -16.67 -5.39 10.28
CA GLU A 82 -15.37 -5.14 9.64
C GLU A 82 -14.23 -5.02 10.66
N VAL A 83 -14.44 -4.26 11.75
CA VAL A 83 -13.47 -4.11 12.83
C VAL A 83 -13.20 -5.45 13.51
N ILE A 84 -14.22 -6.25 13.83
CA ILE A 84 -14.04 -7.57 14.44
C ILE A 84 -13.24 -8.49 13.50
N LEU A 85 -13.53 -8.50 12.21
CA LEU A 85 -12.76 -9.27 11.22
C LEU A 85 -11.30 -8.81 11.18
N PHE A 86 -11.05 -7.51 11.20
CA PHE A 86 -9.70 -6.96 11.31
C PHE A 86 -9.00 -7.38 12.62
N LEU A 87 -9.69 -7.32 13.77
CA LEU A 87 -9.15 -7.73 15.07
C LEU A 87 -8.82 -9.23 15.12
N VAL A 88 -9.69 -10.08 14.58
CA VAL A 88 -9.45 -11.52 14.46
C VAL A 88 -8.23 -11.76 13.59
N LEU A 89 -8.16 -11.10 12.43
CA LEU A 89 -7.04 -11.24 11.52
C LEU A 89 -5.72 -10.83 12.18
N MET A 90 -5.72 -9.66 12.83
CA MET A 90 -4.55 -9.08 13.47
C MET A 90 -4.23 -9.73 14.82
N SER A 91 -5.05 -10.63 15.35
CA SER A 91 -4.78 -11.34 16.62
C SER A 91 -3.61 -12.32 16.53
N ARG A 92 -3.21 -12.73 15.32
CA ARG A 92 -2.04 -13.58 15.06
C ARG A 92 -1.04 -12.86 14.17
N TYR A 93 0.21 -13.29 14.26
CA TYR A 93 1.31 -12.79 13.44
C TYR A 93 2.35 -13.88 13.27
N VAL A 94 2.94 -13.96 12.09
CA VAL A 94 4.06 -14.87 11.82
C VAL A 94 5.15 -14.12 11.06
N ASP A 95 6.37 -14.25 11.56
CA ASP A 95 7.58 -13.80 10.88
C ASP A 95 8.33 -15.05 10.39
N ARG A 96 8.36 -15.23 9.07
CA ARG A 96 8.98 -16.40 8.44
C ARG A 96 10.46 -16.22 8.10
N SER A 97 11.08 -15.10 8.47
CA SER A 97 12.47 -14.83 8.09
C SER A 97 13.44 -15.90 8.64
N ALA A 98 13.26 -16.30 9.90
CA ALA A 98 14.07 -17.35 10.52
C ALA A 98 13.78 -18.75 9.95
N GLU A 99 12.54 -19.00 9.52
CA GLU A 99 12.18 -20.23 8.81
C GLU A 99 12.83 -20.27 7.42
N ALA A 100 12.82 -19.16 6.69
CA ALA A 100 13.49 -19.00 5.40
C ALA A 100 15.00 -19.25 5.54
N ASP A 101 15.66 -18.70 6.57
CA ASP A 101 17.08 -18.97 6.87
C ASP A 101 17.35 -20.47 7.05
N ARG A 102 16.54 -21.13 7.87
CA ARG A 102 16.69 -22.55 8.18
C ARG A 102 16.49 -23.42 6.95
N LEU A 103 15.43 -23.17 6.18
CA LEU A 103 15.10 -23.94 4.97
C LEU A 103 16.16 -23.70 3.87
N ALA A 104 16.60 -22.45 3.68
CA ALA A 104 17.61 -22.11 2.68
C ALA A 104 18.95 -22.82 2.93
N ARG A 105 19.39 -22.95 4.18
CA ARG A 105 20.62 -23.69 4.52
C ARG A 105 20.59 -25.14 4.05
N GLY A 106 19.47 -25.85 4.25
CA GLY A 106 19.33 -27.23 3.78
C GLY A 106 19.11 -27.32 2.27
N PHE A 107 18.22 -26.49 1.72
CA PHE A 107 17.82 -26.53 0.32
C PHE A 107 18.98 -26.26 -0.65
N PHE A 108 19.86 -25.31 -0.32
CA PHE A 108 21.00 -24.92 -1.15
C PHE A 108 22.32 -25.59 -0.77
N ALA A 109 22.33 -26.50 0.22
CA ALA A 109 23.48 -27.37 0.48
C ALA A 109 23.58 -28.53 -0.53
N ARG A 110 22.49 -28.80 -1.27
CA ARG A 110 22.44 -29.81 -2.34
C ARG A 110 23.33 -29.43 -3.52
N ASP A 111 23.67 -30.43 -4.33
CA ASP A 111 24.38 -30.19 -5.59
C ASP A 111 23.54 -29.28 -6.50
N LYS A 112 24.17 -28.35 -7.21
CA LYS A 112 23.48 -27.41 -8.11
C LYS A 112 22.64 -28.13 -9.17
N ARG A 113 23.03 -29.34 -9.58
CA ARG A 113 22.31 -30.17 -10.56
C ARG A 113 20.96 -30.67 -10.04
N GLU A 114 20.83 -30.84 -8.72
CA GLU A 114 19.61 -31.26 -8.02
C GLU A 114 18.65 -30.11 -7.73
N LEU A 115 19.07 -28.87 -7.97
CA LEU A 115 18.19 -27.72 -7.83
C LEU A 115 17.12 -27.73 -8.94
N PRO A 116 15.87 -27.37 -8.61
CA PRO A 116 14.77 -27.42 -9.56
C PRO A 116 14.88 -26.34 -10.63
N THR A 117 14.21 -26.52 -11.76
CA THR A 117 14.13 -25.48 -12.79
C THR A 117 13.13 -24.39 -12.39
N VAL A 118 13.45 -23.14 -12.75
CA VAL A 118 12.62 -21.97 -12.48
C VAL A 118 12.44 -21.16 -13.76
N ASP A 119 11.18 -20.91 -14.10
CA ASP A 119 10.81 -20.00 -15.17
C ASP A 119 10.34 -18.68 -14.57
N VAL A 120 10.92 -17.56 -15.00
CA VAL A 120 10.53 -16.21 -14.59
C VAL A 120 9.63 -15.61 -15.65
N PHE A 121 8.39 -15.29 -15.31
CA PHE A 121 7.43 -14.64 -16.19
C PHE A 121 7.38 -13.14 -15.93
N ILE A 122 7.60 -12.38 -17.00
CA ILE A 122 7.47 -10.92 -17.03
C ILE A 122 6.36 -10.58 -18.05
N PRO A 123 5.08 -10.56 -17.64
CA PRO A 123 4.00 -10.13 -18.51
C PRO A 123 4.06 -8.62 -18.74
N THR A 124 3.87 -8.22 -19.99
CA THR A 124 3.91 -6.82 -20.41
C THR A 124 2.87 -6.53 -21.49
N TYR A 125 2.35 -5.30 -21.47
CA TYR A 125 1.39 -4.79 -22.45
C TYR A 125 1.97 -3.58 -23.18
N ASN A 126 2.08 -2.42 -22.52
CA ASN A 126 2.50 -1.16 -23.15
C ASN A 126 3.68 -0.48 -22.45
N GLU A 127 4.37 -1.16 -21.54
CA GLU A 127 5.47 -0.58 -20.79
C GLU A 127 6.65 -0.23 -21.73
N PRO A 128 7.30 0.93 -21.53
CA PRO A 128 8.45 1.35 -22.32
C PRO A 128 9.73 0.60 -21.94
N LEU A 129 10.77 0.72 -22.78
CA LEU A 129 12.06 0.06 -22.58
C LEU A 129 12.70 0.41 -21.23
N ASP A 130 12.63 1.68 -20.81
CA ASP A 130 13.28 2.14 -19.57
C ASP A 130 12.66 1.54 -18.29
N VAL A 131 11.41 1.06 -18.37
CA VAL A 131 10.75 0.28 -17.32
C VAL A 131 11.12 -1.20 -17.45
N LEU A 132 10.95 -1.77 -18.65
CA LEU A 132 11.13 -3.21 -18.90
C LEU A 132 12.57 -3.67 -18.71
N GLU A 133 13.56 -2.88 -19.14
CA GLU A 133 14.97 -3.24 -19.03
C GLU A 133 15.38 -3.50 -17.58
N ARG A 134 14.82 -2.73 -16.62
CA ARG A 134 15.16 -2.87 -15.21
C ARG A 134 14.76 -4.25 -14.70
N THR A 135 13.54 -4.66 -15.04
CA THR A 135 12.96 -5.94 -14.63
C THR A 135 13.62 -7.12 -15.34
N ILE A 136 13.84 -7.02 -16.65
CA ILE A 136 14.51 -8.07 -17.45
C ILE A 136 15.92 -8.33 -16.94
N ILE A 137 16.71 -7.26 -16.74
CA ILE A 137 18.08 -7.38 -16.24
C ILE A 137 18.10 -7.87 -14.78
N GLY A 138 17.17 -7.40 -13.94
CA GLY A 138 17.02 -7.90 -12.57
C GLY A 138 16.72 -9.40 -12.51
N ALA A 139 15.76 -9.86 -13.31
CA ALA A 139 15.39 -11.28 -13.41
C ALA A 139 16.56 -12.15 -13.91
N ARG A 140 17.29 -11.69 -14.93
CA ARG A 140 18.49 -12.37 -15.44
C ARG A 140 19.62 -12.44 -14.39
N SER A 141 19.62 -11.54 -13.42
CA SER A 141 20.66 -11.41 -12.39
C SER A 141 20.32 -12.12 -11.07
N LEU A 142 19.26 -12.94 -11.06
CA LEU A 142 18.94 -13.81 -9.92
C LEU A 142 20.10 -14.77 -9.63
N ASP A 143 20.43 -14.94 -8.35
CA ASP A 143 21.51 -15.81 -7.90
C ASP A 143 21.09 -17.29 -7.96
N TYR A 144 21.07 -17.85 -9.17
CA TYR A 144 20.65 -19.22 -9.46
C TYR A 144 21.48 -19.84 -10.60
N PRO A 145 21.61 -21.18 -10.71
CA PRO A 145 22.32 -21.81 -11.83
C PRO A 145 21.73 -21.37 -13.19
N PRO A 146 22.55 -20.86 -14.14
CA PRO A 146 22.06 -20.36 -15.42
C PRO A 146 21.33 -21.41 -16.28
N ASP A 147 21.68 -22.69 -16.14
CA ASP A 147 21.04 -23.82 -16.83
C ASP A 147 19.68 -24.22 -16.22
N LYS A 148 19.33 -23.65 -15.07
CA LYS A 148 18.08 -23.90 -14.34
C LYS A 148 17.16 -22.68 -14.28
N LEU A 149 17.56 -21.56 -14.86
CA LEU A 149 16.82 -20.30 -14.82
C LEU A 149 16.50 -19.84 -16.24
N ASN A 150 15.21 -19.76 -16.56
CA ASN A 150 14.74 -19.19 -17.82
C ASN A 150 13.95 -17.92 -17.55
N VAL A 151 14.17 -16.86 -18.33
CA VAL A 151 13.39 -15.63 -18.24
C VAL A 151 12.53 -15.50 -19.49
N TYR A 152 11.21 -15.44 -19.29
CA TYR A 152 10.20 -15.31 -20.32
C TYR A 152 9.54 -13.93 -20.24
N VAL A 153 9.72 -13.13 -21.29
CA VAL A 153 9.03 -11.85 -21.48
C VAL A 153 7.79 -12.10 -22.31
N LEU A 154 6.62 -11.97 -21.68
CA LEU A 154 5.33 -12.32 -22.29
C LEU A 154 4.67 -11.04 -22.83
N ASP A 155 4.65 -10.85 -24.15
CA ASP A 155 4.31 -9.59 -24.80
C ASP A 155 2.96 -9.62 -25.52
N ASP A 156 1.97 -8.92 -24.95
CA ASP A 156 0.62 -8.79 -25.51
C ASP A 156 0.52 -7.75 -26.64
N GLN A 157 1.60 -7.02 -26.98
CA GLN A 157 1.61 -6.05 -28.07
C GLN A 157 2.49 -6.44 -29.25
N ARG A 158 3.18 -7.60 -29.20
CA ARG A 158 4.00 -8.13 -30.31
C ARG A 158 5.00 -7.08 -30.83
N ARG A 159 5.76 -6.46 -29.92
CA ARG A 159 6.65 -5.34 -30.22
C ARG A 159 7.98 -5.84 -30.76
N ASP A 160 8.30 -5.51 -32.01
CA ASP A 160 9.54 -5.94 -32.68
C ASP A 160 10.81 -5.49 -31.94
N TRP A 161 10.81 -4.25 -31.44
CA TRP A 161 11.95 -3.73 -30.66
C TRP A 161 12.17 -4.55 -29.38
N LEU A 162 11.10 -5.05 -28.75
CA LEU A 162 11.20 -5.82 -27.52
C LEU A 162 11.73 -7.22 -27.81
N LYS A 163 11.33 -7.81 -28.95
CA LYS A 163 11.90 -9.07 -29.42
C LYS A 163 13.42 -8.94 -29.63
N ALA A 164 13.87 -7.91 -30.36
CA ALA A 164 15.28 -7.64 -30.59
C ALA A 164 16.06 -7.43 -29.27
N TYR A 165 15.47 -6.69 -28.32
CA TYR A 165 16.07 -6.50 -27.00
C TYR A 165 16.16 -7.82 -26.19
N CYS A 166 15.14 -8.66 -26.26
CA CYS A 166 15.17 -9.97 -25.61
C CYS A 166 16.26 -10.88 -26.19
N GLU A 167 16.41 -10.89 -27.52
CA GLU A 167 17.49 -11.61 -28.21
C GLU A 167 18.88 -11.09 -27.78
N GLU A 168 19.07 -9.77 -27.73
CA GLU A 168 20.31 -9.14 -27.23
C GLU A 168 20.63 -9.59 -25.79
N LYS A 169 19.63 -9.63 -24.91
CA LYS A 169 19.80 -10.00 -23.50
C LYS A 169 19.78 -11.51 -23.24
N ASN A 170 19.63 -12.33 -24.29
CA ASN A 170 19.52 -13.79 -24.20
C ASN A 170 18.40 -14.24 -23.25
N VAL A 171 17.21 -13.64 -23.41
CA VAL A 171 15.97 -14.01 -22.71
C VAL A 171 14.89 -14.38 -23.73
N ILE A 172 13.88 -15.12 -23.30
CA ILE A 172 12.88 -15.70 -24.19
C ILE A 172 11.73 -14.71 -24.38
N HIS A 173 11.54 -14.24 -25.61
CA HIS A 173 10.36 -13.44 -25.98
C HIS A 173 9.21 -14.37 -26.39
N VAL A 174 8.03 -14.16 -25.79
CA VAL A 174 6.82 -14.94 -26.09
C VAL A 174 5.71 -13.98 -26.50
N MET A 175 5.06 -14.31 -27.60
CA MET A 175 3.88 -13.59 -28.09
C MET A 175 2.70 -14.56 -28.27
N ARG A 176 1.50 -13.99 -28.41
CA ARG A 176 0.27 -14.73 -28.75
C ARG A 176 -0.55 -13.98 -29.80
N GLY A 177 -1.42 -14.72 -30.49
CA GLY A 177 -2.24 -14.20 -31.59
C GLY A 177 -3.43 -13.32 -31.18
N ASP A 178 -3.87 -13.38 -29.93
CA ASP A 178 -4.96 -12.57 -29.37
C ASP A 178 -4.57 -11.94 -28.03
N ASN A 179 -5.39 -11.02 -27.52
CA ASN A 179 -5.22 -10.38 -26.22
C ASN A 179 -6.33 -10.80 -25.22
N ASN A 180 -6.91 -11.99 -25.39
CA ASN A 180 -8.00 -12.46 -24.55
C ASN A 180 -7.55 -12.64 -23.10
N HIS A 181 -8.40 -12.29 -22.14
CA HIS A 181 -8.12 -12.48 -20.71
C HIS A 181 -6.87 -11.75 -20.18
N ALA A 182 -6.40 -10.71 -20.87
CA ALA A 182 -5.32 -9.83 -20.43
C ALA A 182 -4.11 -10.61 -19.86
N LYS A 183 -3.58 -10.17 -18.70
CA LYS A 183 -2.40 -10.76 -18.04
C LYS A 183 -2.53 -12.26 -17.76
N ALA A 184 -3.69 -12.73 -17.28
CA ALA A 184 -3.91 -14.15 -17.00
C ALA A 184 -3.80 -15.00 -18.27
N GLY A 185 -4.43 -14.56 -19.37
CA GLY A 185 -4.33 -15.21 -20.66
C GLY A 185 -2.89 -15.22 -21.20
N ASN A 186 -2.15 -14.13 -21.00
CA ASN A 186 -0.75 -14.01 -21.41
C ASN A 186 0.14 -15.00 -20.63
N MET A 187 -0.02 -15.07 -19.31
CA MET A 187 0.69 -16.06 -18.47
C MET A 187 0.33 -17.50 -18.84
N ASN A 188 -0.94 -17.79 -19.12
CA ASN A 188 -1.38 -19.11 -19.60
C ASN A 188 -0.79 -19.47 -20.96
N ASN A 189 -0.57 -18.51 -21.85
CA ASN A 189 0.20 -18.75 -23.08
C ASN A 189 1.66 -19.09 -22.75
N GLY A 190 2.28 -18.37 -21.81
CA GLY A 190 3.59 -18.68 -21.28
C GLY A 190 3.70 -20.12 -20.73
N LEU A 191 2.68 -20.60 -20.00
CA LEU A 191 2.64 -21.98 -19.48
C LEU A 191 2.74 -23.04 -20.59
N LYS A 192 2.26 -22.77 -21.81
CA LYS A 192 2.29 -23.73 -22.93
C LYS A 192 3.68 -23.91 -23.53
N VAL A 193 4.56 -22.93 -23.36
CA VAL A 193 5.90 -22.87 -23.98
C VAL A 193 7.04 -22.95 -22.95
N SER A 194 6.70 -23.23 -21.70
CA SER A 194 7.60 -23.26 -20.55
C SER A 194 7.42 -24.57 -19.78
N SER A 195 8.47 -25.04 -19.11
CA SER A 195 8.53 -26.38 -18.51
C SER A 195 9.17 -26.41 -17.12
N GLY A 196 9.45 -25.25 -16.54
CA GLY A 196 10.01 -25.06 -15.22
C GLY A 196 9.12 -25.68 -14.13
N GLU A 197 9.77 -26.29 -13.14
CA GLU A 197 9.08 -26.86 -11.97
C GLU A 197 8.44 -25.76 -11.10
N PHE A 198 8.99 -24.55 -11.14
CA PHE A 198 8.48 -23.36 -10.46
C PHE A 198 8.39 -22.18 -11.41
N ILE A 199 7.41 -21.32 -11.16
CA ILE A 199 7.15 -20.10 -11.93
C ILE A 199 7.23 -18.90 -11.01
N ALA A 200 8.19 -18.02 -11.22
CA ALA A 200 8.24 -16.72 -10.56
C ALA A 200 7.56 -15.67 -11.44
N VAL A 201 6.70 -14.83 -10.87
CA VAL A 201 5.96 -13.80 -11.61
C VAL A 201 6.36 -12.42 -11.12
N PHE A 202 6.83 -11.58 -12.04
CA PHE A 202 7.11 -10.16 -11.79
C PHE A 202 6.41 -9.32 -12.86
N ASP A 203 5.61 -8.34 -12.43
CA ASP A 203 5.11 -7.31 -13.33
C ASP A 203 6.28 -6.57 -14.01
N ALA A 204 6.03 -6.03 -15.20
CA ALA A 204 7.02 -5.34 -16.03
C ALA A 204 7.81 -4.23 -15.30
N ASP A 205 7.25 -3.66 -14.23
CA ASP A 205 7.83 -2.60 -13.42
C ASP A 205 8.38 -3.08 -12.06
N PHE A 206 8.48 -4.38 -11.80
CA PHE A 206 9.04 -4.94 -10.57
C PHE A 206 10.36 -5.68 -10.80
N VAL A 207 11.44 -5.08 -10.30
CA VAL A 207 12.77 -5.67 -10.34
C VAL A 207 12.96 -6.64 -9.17
N PRO A 208 13.25 -7.93 -9.39
CA PRO A 208 13.59 -8.85 -8.31
C PRO A 208 14.98 -8.58 -7.75
N TYR A 209 15.15 -8.83 -6.45
CA TYR A 209 16.47 -8.84 -5.82
C TYR A 209 17.19 -10.13 -6.12
N ARG A 210 18.52 -10.09 -6.21
CA ARG A 210 19.33 -11.25 -6.61
C ARG A 210 19.07 -12.50 -5.76
N HIS A 211 18.80 -12.30 -4.48
CA HIS A 211 18.55 -13.37 -3.52
C HIS A 211 17.08 -13.83 -3.44
N PHE A 212 16.17 -13.35 -4.29
CA PHE A 212 14.74 -13.69 -4.25
C PHE A 212 14.51 -15.22 -4.18
N LEU A 213 15.06 -15.97 -5.15
CA LEU A 213 14.90 -17.42 -5.21
C LEU A 213 15.53 -18.14 -4.01
N ARG A 214 16.64 -17.61 -3.50
CA ARG A 214 17.33 -18.16 -2.33
C ARG A 214 16.46 -18.11 -1.07
N ARG A 215 15.56 -17.14 -0.98
CA ARG A 215 14.65 -16.95 0.15
C ARG A 215 13.32 -17.65 -0.05
N THR A 216 12.82 -17.76 -1.28
CA THR A 216 11.45 -18.24 -1.55
C THR A 216 11.34 -19.72 -1.94
N LEU A 217 12.26 -20.26 -2.76
CA LEU A 217 12.22 -21.66 -3.19
C LEU A 217 12.20 -22.68 -2.04
N PRO A 218 12.94 -22.49 -0.93
CA PRO A 218 13.03 -23.51 0.13
C PRO A 218 11.71 -23.83 0.82
N PHE A 219 10.70 -22.95 0.76
CA PHE A 219 9.37 -23.23 1.30
C PHE A 219 8.68 -24.41 0.60
N PHE A 220 8.99 -24.66 -0.67
CA PHE A 220 8.41 -25.76 -1.44
C PHE A 220 8.95 -27.15 -1.08
N CYS A 221 9.77 -27.28 -0.04
CA CYS A 221 9.99 -28.57 0.61
C CYS A 221 8.69 -29.14 1.20
N ASP A 222 7.72 -28.28 1.54
CA ASP A 222 6.35 -28.68 1.87
C ASP A 222 5.52 -28.73 0.56
N GLU A 223 5.07 -29.93 0.19
CA GLU A 223 4.28 -30.16 -1.02
C GLU A 223 2.90 -29.51 -0.98
N SER A 224 2.39 -29.18 0.22
CA SER A 224 1.11 -28.48 0.38
C SER A 224 1.20 -27.00 -0.01
N ILE A 225 2.40 -26.41 -0.12
CA ILE A 225 2.57 -25.02 -0.52
C ILE A 225 2.50 -24.90 -2.05
N GLY A 226 1.52 -24.11 -2.50
CA GLY A 226 1.31 -23.78 -3.92
C GLY A 226 1.97 -22.46 -4.34
N ILE A 227 1.92 -21.43 -3.48
CA ILE A 227 2.48 -20.09 -3.73
C ILE A 227 3.24 -19.58 -2.52
N VAL A 228 4.36 -18.90 -2.78
CA VAL A 228 5.05 -18.02 -1.84
C VAL A 228 4.98 -16.59 -2.39
N GLN A 229 4.36 -15.69 -1.64
CA GLN A 229 4.24 -14.26 -1.94
C GLN A 229 5.25 -13.46 -1.10
N THR A 230 5.85 -12.45 -1.70
CA THR A 230 6.68 -11.45 -1.01
C THR A 230 6.01 -10.07 -1.09
N PRO A 231 6.31 -9.13 -0.18
CA PRO A 231 5.86 -7.75 -0.28
C PRO A 231 6.14 -7.10 -1.64
N GLN A 232 5.28 -6.17 -2.05
CA GLN A 232 5.57 -5.21 -3.10
C GLN A 232 6.12 -3.92 -2.46
N HIS A 233 7.41 -3.65 -2.68
CA HIS A 233 8.05 -2.40 -2.26
C HIS A 233 8.21 -1.47 -3.45
N PHE A 234 8.08 -0.17 -3.22
CA PHE A 234 8.22 0.84 -4.26
C PHE A 234 9.47 1.69 -4.04
N PHE A 235 10.10 2.12 -5.12
CA PHE A 235 11.24 3.04 -5.06
C PHE A 235 10.89 4.48 -5.43
N ASN A 236 9.66 4.74 -5.85
CA ASN A 236 9.08 6.07 -5.99
C ASN A 236 7.96 6.26 -4.96
N ALA A 237 7.73 7.53 -4.59
CA ALA A 237 6.60 7.89 -3.75
C ALA A 237 5.30 7.89 -4.55
N ASP A 238 4.23 7.42 -3.91
CA ASP A 238 2.89 7.39 -4.49
C ASP A 238 2.28 8.82 -4.60
N PRO A 239 1.20 9.03 -5.39
CA PRO A 239 0.61 10.34 -5.57
C PRO A 239 0.22 11.05 -4.28
N VAL A 240 -0.34 10.30 -3.34
CA VAL A 240 -0.86 10.82 -2.06
C VAL A 240 0.29 11.32 -1.19
N GLN A 241 1.36 10.52 -1.04
CA GLN A 241 2.55 10.93 -0.28
C GLN A 241 3.12 12.25 -0.78
N SER A 242 3.34 12.39 -2.09
CA SER A 242 3.98 13.61 -2.61
C SER A 242 3.05 14.81 -2.67
N ASN A 243 1.75 14.61 -2.90
CA ASN A 243 0.81 15.73 -2.88
C ASN A 243 0.67 16.31 -1.47
N LEU A 244 0.82 15.48 -0.42
CA LEU A 244 0.90 15.89 0.98
C LEU A 244 2.30 16.39 1.41
N GLY A 245 3.34 16.20 0.58
CA GLY A 245 4.72 16.56 0.93
C GLY A 245 5.34 15.66 2.00
N LEU A 246 4.99 14.37 2.00
CA LEU A 246 5.38 13.38 3.01
C LEU A 246 6.30 12.28 2.45
N GLU A 247 6.87 12.44 1.25
CA GLU A 247 7.58 11.37 0.51
C GLU A 247 8.75 10.74 1.26
N ASN A 248 9.37 11.47 2.20
CA ASN A 248 10.56 11.04 2.94
C ASN A 248 10.25 10.68 4.41
N ILE A 249 8.98 10.75 4.84
CA ILE A 249 8.63 10.72 6.28
C ILE A 249 7.48 9.77 6.57
N TRP A 250 6.54 9.61 5.64
CA TRP A 250 5.44 8.66 5.78
C TRP A 250 5.55 7.60 4.69
N PRO A 251 5.54 6.29 5.02
CA PRO A 251 5.52 5.21 4.03
C PRO A 251 4.31 5.27 3.10
N ASP A 252 4.38 4.61 1.96
CA ASP A 252 3.24 4.51 1.05
C ASP A 252 2.09 3.74 1.73
N GLU A 253 0.87 4.00 1.28
CA GLU A 253 -0.34 3.45 1.88
C GLU A 253 -0.34 1.91 1.92
N GLN A 254 0.28 1.26 0.93
CA GLN A 254 0.26 -0.20 0.81
C GLN A 254 1.17 -0.89 1.84
N ARG A 255 2.11 -0.15 2.47
CA ARG A 255 2.99 -0.71 3.50
C ARG A 255 2.21 -1.24 4.71
N LEU A 256 1.05 -0.65 5.05
CA LEU A 256 0.19 -1.20 6.10
C LEU A 256 -0.27 -2.63 5.75
N PHE A 257 -0.69 -2.84 4.49
CA PHE A 257 -1.10 -4.16 4.04
C PHE A 257 0.08 -5.13 4.03
N PHE A 258 1.17 -4.79 3.33
CA PHE A 258 2.27 -5.72 3.12
C PHE A 258 3.11 -5.99 4.38
N ASP A 259 3.34 -5.01 5.25
CA ASP A 259 4.20 -5.22 6.44
C ASP A 259 3.46 -5.83 7.64
N GLU A 260 2.17 -5.55 7.80
CA GLU A 260 1.45 -5.83 9.04
C GLU A 260 0.23 -6.73 8.81
N ILE A 261 -0.60 -6.45 7.80
CA ILE A 261 -1.81 -7.25 7.53
C ILE A 261 -1.45 -8.59 6.89
N ALA A 262 -0.64 -8.62 5.84
CA ALA A 262 -0.33 -9.84 5.07
C ALA A 262 0.38 -10.93 5.91
N PRO A 263 1.35 -10.63 6.79
CA PRO A 263 1.88 -11.63 7.73
C PRO A 263 0.83 -12.11 8.73
N SER A 264 -0.11 -11.25 9.14
CA SER A 264 -1.21 -11.65 10.03
C SER A 264 -2.19 -12.58 9.30
N ARG A 265 -2.46 -12.33 8.00
CA ARG A 265 -3.21 -13.25 7.13
C ARG A 265 -2.50 -14.59 6.97
N ASP A 266 -1.19 -14.58 6.82
CA ASP A 266 -0.39 -15.79 6.69
C ASP A 266 -0.40 -16.65 7.96
N ALA A 267 -0.40 -16.02 9.14
CA ALA A 267 -0.55 -16.72 10.40
C ALA A 267 -1.88 -17.50 10.52
N TRP A 268 -2.86 -17.14 9.70
CA TRP A 268 -4.19 -17.76 9.60
C TRP A 268 -4.38 -18.63 8.34
N ASP A 269 -3.32 -18.89 7.55
CA ASP A 269 -3.39 -19.59 6.27
C ASP A 269 -4.41 -18.97 5.27
N VAL A 270 -4.57 -17.64 5.33
CA VAL A 270 -5.47 -16.85 4.43
C VAL A 270 -4.76 -15.72 3.71
N SER A 271 -3.42 -15.78 3.61
CA SER A 271 -2.66 -14.87 2.76
C SER A 271 -2.96 -15.14 1.27
N PHE A 272 -2.78 -14.15 0.42
CA PHE A 272 -3.10 -14.26 -1.00
C PHE A 272 -2.00 -13.69 -1.88
N CYS A 273 -1.95 -14.19 -3.11
CA CYS A 273 -1.09 -13.71 -4.17
C CYS A 273 -1.57 -12.33 -4.63
N CYS A 274 -0.62 -11.39 -4.81
CA CYS A 274 -0.88 -10.02 -5.25
C CYS A 274 -0.45 -9.79 -6.71
N GLY A 275 -0.36 -10.86 -7.50
CA GLY A 275 -0.16 -10.82 -8.95
C GLY A 275 1.29 -10.62 -9.39
N SER A 276 2.17 -10.15 -8.51
CA SER A 276 3.60 -9.95 -8.76
C SER A 276 4.38 -10.27 -7.49
N CYS A 277 5.70 -10.40 -7.61
CA CYS A 277 6.61 -10.68 -6.49
C CYS A 277 6.24 -11.99 -5.79
N SER A 278 5.95 -13.01 -6.61
CA SER A 278 5.52 -14.32 -6.12
C SER A 278 6.19 -15.43 -6.90
N ILE A 279 6.27 -16.59 -6.29
CA ILE A 279 6.69 -17.83 -6.94
C ILE A 279 5.64 -18.90 -6.65
N ALA A 280 5.31 -19.70 -7.67
CA ALA A 280 4.33 -20.75 -7.62
C ALA A 280 4.92 -22.08 -8.06
N ARG A 281 4.45 -23.18 -7.46
CA ARG A 281 4.76 -24.53 -7.95
C ARG A 281 3.97 -24.80 -9.22
N ARG A 282 4.63 -25.19 -10.31
CA ARG A 282 3.98 -25.46 -11.60
C ARG A 282 2.83 -26.46 -11.47
N LYS A 283 3.07 -27.57 -10.77
CA LYS A 283 2.05 -28.60 -10.49
C LYS A 283 0.79 -28.04 -9.82
N SER A 284 0.92 -27.03 -8.95
CA SER A 284 -0.22 -26.42 -8.28
C SER A 284 -1.02 -25.50 -9.21
N ILE A 285 -0.34 -24.80 -10.13
CA ILE A 285 -0.98 -23.99 -11.19
C ILE A 285 -1.71 -24.91 -12.18
N ASP A 286 -1.08 -26.00 -12.61
CA ASP A 286 -1.71 -26.96 -13.52
C ASP A 286 -2.94 -27.63 -12.87
N ALA A 287 -2.88 -27.94 -11.56
CA ALA A 287 -3.98 -28.56 -10.81
C ALA A 287 -5.23 -27.67 -10.69
N ILE A 288 -5.08 -26.35 -10.77
CA ILE A 288 -6.20 -25.39 -10.82
C ILE A 288 -6.64 -25.05 -12.24
N GLY A 289 -6.00 -25.62 -13.27
CA GLY A 289 -6.31 -25.38 -14.68
C GLY A 289 -5.58 -24.18 -15.31
N GLY A 290 -4.46 -23.74 -14.72
CA GLY A 290 -3.74 -22.53 -15.12
C GLY A 290 -4.14 -21.31 -14.29
N PHE A 291 -3.69 -20.13 -14.69
CA PHE A 291 -4.10 -18.87 -14.07
C PHE A 291 -5.58 -18.57 -14.43
N PRO A 292 -6.47 -18.39 -13.44
CA PRO A 292 -7.87 -18.10 -13.68
C PRO A 292 -8.08 -16.80 -14.47
N THR A 293 -9.14 -16.75 -15.28
CA THR A 293 -9.39 -15.67 -16.26
C THR A 293 -10.72 -14.95 -16.07
N GLU A 294 -11.53 -15.40 -15.11
CA GLU A 294 -12.91 -14.97 -14.92
C GLU A 294 -13.04 -13.67 -14.11
N SER A 295 -11.96 -13.24 -13.43
CA SER A 295 -11.88 -11.97 -12.69
C SER A 295 -10.77 -11.09 -13.25
N ILE A 296 -10.93 -9.77 -13.14
CA ILE A 296 -9.89 -8.79 -13.45
C ILE A 296 -8.75 -8.74 -12.41
N THR A 297 -8.95 -9.41 -11.27
CA THR A 297 -7.93 -9.71 -10.25
C THR A 297 -7.67 -11.22 -10.27
N GLU A 298 -6.90 -11.65 -11.26
CA GLU A 298 -6.57 -13.06 -11.50
C GLU A 298 -5.78 -13.68 -10.35
N ASP A 299 -5.03 -12.85 -9.63
CA ASP A 299 -4.15 -13.19 -8.53
C ASP A 299 -4.89 -13.66 -7.27
N LEU A 300 -5.92 -12.91 -6.88
CA LEU A 300 -6.83 -13.29 -5.80
C LEU A 300 -7.58 -14.57 -6.17
N LEU A 301 -8.03 -14.69 -7.43
CA LEU A 301 -8.75 -15.88 -7.89
C LEU A 301 -7.83 -17.10 -8.00
N THR A 302 -6.56 -16.92 -8.36
CA THR A 302 -5.52 -17.96 -8.31
C THR A 302 -5.40 -18.50 -6.89
N THR A 303 -5.31 -17.61 -5.91
CA THR A 303 -5.25 -17.98 -4.48
C THR A 303 -6.47 -18.80 -4.07
N LEU A 304 -7.68 -18.30 -4.33
CA LEU A 304 -8.91 -18.99 -3.97
C LEU A 304 -9.01 -20.36 -4.66
N SER A 305 -8.61 -20.46 -5.92
CA SER A 305 -8.60 -21.71 -6.68
C SER A 305 -7.61 -22.71 -6.09
N MET A 306 -6.43 -22.25 -5.63
CA MET A 306 -5.46 -23.09 -4.91
C MET A 306 -5.99 -23.58 -3.57
N LEU A 307 -6.59 -22.70 -2.77
CA LEU A 307 -7.20 -23.06 -1.49
C LEU A 307 -8.34 -24.07 -1.67
N ASN A 308 -9.16 -23.91 -2.73
CA ASN A 308 -10.20 -24.88 -3.09
C ASN A 308 -9.66 -26.28 -3.40
N LYS A 309 -8.39 -26.40 -3.80
CA LYS A 309 -7.69 -27.68 -4.05
C LYS A 309 -6.88 -28.17 -2.83
N GLY A 310 -6.95 -27.47 -1.69
CA GLY A 310 -6.22 -27.82 -0.47
C GLY A 310 -4.77 -27.36 -0.41
N TYR A 311 -4.29 -26.61 -1.41
CA TYR A 311 -2.98 -25.97 -1.34
C TYR A 311 -2.97 -24.81 -0.35
N LYS A 312 -1.79 -24.49 0.15
CA LYS A 312 -1.54 -23.35 1.04
C LYS A 312 -0.75 -22.27 0.32
N THR A 313 -0.98 -21.04 0.73
CA THR A 313 -0.15 -19.88 0.36
C THR A 313 0.73 -19.49 1.52
N ARG A 314 1.93 -18.98 1.23
CA ARG A 314 2.84 -18.45 2.23
C ARG A 314 3.21 -17.01 1.93
N TYR A 315 3.35 -16.22 2.98
CA TYR A 315 3.85 -14.86 2.88
C TYR A 315 5.20 -14.73 3.58
N LEU A 316 6.24 -14.39 2.82
CA LEU A 316 7.55 -14.05 3.35
C LEU A 316 7.71 -12.53 3.36
N ASN A 317 7.63 -11.93 4.55
CA ASN A 317 7.69 -10.48 4.74
C ASN A 317 9.11 -9.91 4.64
N GLU A 318 9.80 -10.20 3.54
CA GLU A 318 11.13 -9.71 3.22
C GLU A 318 11.10 -8.89 1.93
N ARG A 319 11.98 -7.91 1.83
CA ARG A 319 12.12 -7.12 0.60
C ARG A 319 12.93 -7.94 -0.36
N LEU A 320 12.26 -8.52 -1.35
CA LEU A 320 12.90 -9.37 -2.36
C LEU A 320 12.66 -8.88 -3.78
N SER A 321 12.05 -7.70 -3.90
CA SER A 321 11.76 -7.02 -5.15
C SER A 321 11.43 -5.56 -4.89
N MET A 322 11.55 -4.72 -5.91
CA MET A 322 11.11 -3.32 -5.86
C MET A 322 10.52 -2.88 -7.19
N GLY A 323 9.48 -2.05 -7.16
CA GLY A 323 8.83 -1.59 -8.37
C GLY A 323 8.33 -0.15 -8.34
N LEU A 324 7.47 0.18 -9.30
CA LEU A 324 6.88 1.52 -9.46
C LEU A 324 5.49 1.62 -8.84
N ALA A 325 5.34 2.51 -7.86
CA ALA A 325 4.03 2.98 -7.40
C ALA A 325 3.34 3.76 -8.53
N ALA A 326 2.02 3.94 -8.42
CA ALA A 326 1.31 4.87 -9.29
C ALA A 326 2.01 6.24 -9.31
N GLU A 327 2.13 6.85 -10.47
CA GLU A 327 2.90 8.09 -10.63
C GLU A 327 2.02 9.35 -10.53
N ASN A 328 0.72 9.18 -10.75
CA ASN A 328 -0.28 10.24 -10.71
C ASN A 328 -1.61 9.75 -10.14
N LEU A 329 -2.51 10.67 -9.78
CA LEU A 329 -3.81 10.33 -9.19
C LEU A 329 -4.69 9.49 -10.13
N THR A 330 -4.63 9.73 -11.44
CA THR A 330 -5.39 8.96 -12.43
C THR A 330 -5.02 7.48 -12.39
N GLY A 331 -3.72 7.16 -12.44
CA GLY A 331 -3.21 5.79 -12.31
C GLY A 331 -3.54 5.18 -10.95
N TYR A 332 -3.48 5.96 -9.87
CA TYR A 332 -3.83 5.52 -8.52
C TYR A 332 -5.29 5.06 -8.40
N PHE A 333 -6.23 5.81 -8.98
CA PHE A 333 -7.65 5.43 -8.96
C PHE A 333 -7.97 4.28 -9.93
N VAL A 334 -7.40 4.27 -11.15
CA VAL A 334 -7.59 3.16 -12.09
C VAL A 334 -7.16 1.83 -11.47
N GLN A 335 -6.04 1.80 -10.73
CA GLN A 335 -5.59 0.61 -10.01
C GLN A 335 -6.59 0.17 -8.93
N ARG A 336 -7.03 1.09 -8.06
CA ARG A 336 -7.94 0.79 -6.94
C ARG A 336 -9.33 0.41 -7.40
N GLU A 337 -9.85 1.06 -8.44
CA GLU A 337 -11.14 0.71 -9.05
C GLU A 337 -11.12 -0.72 -9.59
N ARG A 338 -10.02 -1.12 -10.26
CA ARG A 338 -9.81 -2.49 -10.73
C ARG A 338 -9.75 -3.49 -9.56
N TRP A 339 -9.00 -3.18 -8.51
CA TRP A 339 -8.90 -4.07 -7.34
C TRP A 339 -10.24 -4.22 -6.61
N CYS A 340 -10.97 -3.12 -6.44
CA CYS A 340 -12.30 -3.11 -5.84
C CYS A 340 -13.28 -3.95 -6.66
N GLN A 341 -13.36 -3.69 -7.97
CA GLN A 341 -14.25 -4.42 -8.85
C GLN A 341 -13.89 -5.92 -8.90
N GLY A 342 -12.61 -6.28 -9.04
CA GLY A 342 -12.17 -7.67 -9.08
C GLY A 342 -12.40 -8.41 -7.76
N GLY A 343 -12.15 -7.74 -6.63
CA GLY A 343 -12.49 -8.26 -5.30
C GLY A 343 -13.98 -8.56 -5.16
N ILE A 344 -14.85 -7.64 -5.60
CA ILE A 344 -16.32 -7.84 -5.58
C ILE A 344 -16.75 -8.92 -6.56
N GLN A 345 -16.16 -9.00 -7.76
CA GLN A 345 -16.44 -10.05 -8.75
C GLN A 345 -16.26 -11.45 -8.15
N THR A 346 -15.27 -11.66 -7.26
CA THR A 346 -15.04 -12.96 -6.64
C THR A 346 -16.26 -13.50 -5.90
N LEU A 347 -17.13 -12.65 -5.35
CA LEU A 347 -18.38 -13.08 -4.68
C LEU A 347 -19.31 -13.86 -5.62
N TYR A 348 -19.22 -13.62 -6.93
CA TYR A 348 -20.10 -14.19 -7.93
C TYR A 348 -19.50 -15.42 -8.63
N LEU A 349 -18.21 -15.72 -8.44
CA LEU A 349 -17.52 -16.77 -9.17
C LEU A 349 -17.59 -18.14 -8.46
N HIS A 350 -17.51 -19.22 -9.24
CA HIS A 350 -17.54 -20.60 -8.73
C HIS A 350 -16.41 -20.85 -7.70
N ASN A 351 -15.19 -20.43 -8.00
CA ASN A 351 -14.05 -20.55 -7.10
C ASN A 351 -14.00 -19.43 -6.04
N GLY A 352 -15.02 -18.56 -5.98
CA GLY A 352 -15.12 -17.45 -5.03
C GLY A 352 -15.35 -17.85 -3.58
N PRO A 353 -15.26 -16.91 -2.62
CA PRO A 353 -15.47 -17.21 -1.20
C PRO A 353 -16.86 -17.77 -0.88
N LEU A 354 -17.91 -17.37 -1.61
CA LEU A 354 -19.29 -17.82 -1.35
C LEU A 354 -19.61 -19.20 -1.95
N ARG A 355 -18.96 -19.59 -3.05
CA ARG A 355 -19.31 -20.80 -3.83
C ARG A 355 -18.19 -21.83 -3.94
N GLY A 356 -16.96 -21.46 -3.59
CA GLY A 356 -15.78 -22.31 -3.73
C GLY A 356 -15.96 -23.64 -2.99
N PRO A 357 -15.75 -24.81 -3.63
CA PRO A 357 -16.11 -26.11 -3.05
C PRO A 357 -15.20 -26.56 -1.89
N GLY A 358 -13.95 -26.10 -1.84
CA GLY A 358 -12.94 -26.59 -0.89
C GLY A 358 -12.58 -25.63 0.25
N LEU A 359 -13.20 -24.45 0.32
CA LEU A 359 -12.90 -23.46 1.36
C LEU A 359 -13.57 -23.79 2.69
N THR A 360 -12.79 -23.71 3.78
CA THR A 360 -13.31 -23.73 5.15
C THR A 360 -14.15 -22.48 5.43
N LEU A 361 -15.10 -22.55 6.38
CA LEU A 361 -15.94 -21.40 6.75
C LEU A 361 -15.10 -20.16 7.11
N PHE A 362 -14.00 -20.37 7.85
CA PHE A 362 -13.11 -19.28 8.24
C PHE A 362 -12.44 -18.62 7.02
N GLN A 363 -11.92 -19.41 6.07
CA GLN A 363 -11.38 -18.89 4.80
C GLN A 363 -12.46 -18.12 4.02
N ARG A 364 -13.68 -18.64 3.91
CA ARG A 364 -14.78 -17.94 3.21
C ARG A 364 -15.01 -16.55 3.76
N ILE A 365 -15.09 -16.42 5.09
CA ILE A 365 -15.28 -15.14 5.78
C ILE A 365 -14.09 -14.20 5.55
N MET A 366 -12.85 -14.69 5.72
CA MET A 366 -11.63 -13.88 5.61
C MET A 366 -11.29 -13.43 4.17
N PHE A 367 -11.93 -14.03 3.17
CA PHE A 367 -11.84 -13.66 1.76
C PHE A 367 -13.03 -12.87 1.24
N LEU A 368 -14.03 -12.56 2.10
CA LEU A 368 -15.03 -11.56 1.73
C LEU A 368 -14.32 -10.21 1.53
N PRO A 369 -14.65 -9.44 0.48
CA PRO A 369 -14.11 -8.11 0.24
C PRO A 369 -14.75 -7.06 1.19
N ALA A 370 -14.88 -7.39 2.48
CA ALA A 370 -15.63 -6.61 3.47
C ALA A 370 -15.13 -5.17 3.57
N SER A 371 -13.82 -4.95 3.51
CA SER A 371 -13.25 -3.60 3.55
C SER A 371 -13.69 -2.74 2.37
N TRP A 372 -13.76 -3.29 1.15
CA TRP A 372 -14.29 -2.58 -0.01
C TRP A 372 -15.77 -2.23 0.17
N LEU A 373 -16.56 -3.17 0.71
CA LEU A 373 -18.00 -3.04 0.84
C LEU A 373 -18.42 -2.04 1.94
N VAL A 374 -17.65 -1.96 3.02
CA VAL A 374 -18.07 -1.26 4.25
C VAL A 374 -17.36 0.08 4.42
N GLN A 375 -16.04 0.14 4.26
CA GLN A 375 -15.25 1.29 4.73
C GLN A 375 -15.67 2.63 4.10
N TYR A 376 -16.00 2.64 2.81
CA TYR A 376 -16.37 3.87 2.09
C TYR A 376 -17.78 4.33 2.44
N LEU A 377 -18.70 3.40 2.66
CA LEU A 377 -20.03 3.71 3.15
C LEU A 377 -19.95 4.32 4.55
N VAL A 378 -19.21 3.69 5.46
CA VAL A 378 -19.02 4.18 6.84
C VAL A 378 -18.40 5.58 6.84
N ARG A 379 -17.34 5.81 6.06
CA ARG A 379 -16.70 7.12 5.94
C ARG A 379 -17.64 8.19 5.40
N PHE A 380 -18.44 7.86 4.38
CA PHE A 380 -19.44 8.77 3.86
C PHE A 380 -20.50 9.12 4.93
N MET A 381 -20.97 8.12 5.69
CA MET A 381 -21.94 8.34 6.77
C MET A 381 -21.38 9.18 7.92
N ILE A 382 -20.10 9.04 8.26
CA ILE A 382 -19.43 9.90 9.27
C ILE A 382 -19.46 11.38 8.86
N LEU A 383 -19.33 11.69 7.56
CA LEU A 383 -19.46 13.05 7.05
C LEU A 383 -20.92 13.53 7.05
N LEU A 384 -21.85 12.63 6.74
CA LEU A 384 -23.26 12.94 6.59
C LEU A 384 -23.97 13.16 7.94
N VAL A 385 -23.58 12.44 9.00
CA VAL A 385 -24.27 12.49 10.30
C VAL A 385 -24.35 13.90 10.88
N PRO A 386 -23.26 14.68 11.00
CA PRO A 386 -23.36 16.04 11.52
C PRO A 386 -24.15 16.97 10.59
N ILE A 387 -24.05 16.80 9.27
CA ILE A 387 -24.82 17.59 8.30
C ILE A 387 -26.33 17.36 8.50
N VAL A 388 -26.74 16.10 8.60
CA VAL A 388 -28.15 15.76 8.78
C VAL A 388 -28.71 16.33 10.08
N TYR A 389 -27.92 16.28 11.16
CA TYR A 389 -28.30 16.94 12.42
C TYR A 389 -28.41 18.47 12.27
N LEU A 390 -27.38 19.14 11.73
CA LEU A 390 -27.32 20.60 11.65
C LEU A 390 -28.45 21.22 10.82
N TRP A 391 -28.89 20.53 9.75
CA TRP A 391 -29.87 21.04 8.81
C TRP A 391 -31.30 20.56 9.07
N PHE A 392 -31.47 19.36 9.62
CA PHE A 392 -32.80 18.75 9.79
C PHE A 392 -33.16 18.42 11.24
N GLY A 393 -32.24 18.62 12.19
CA GLY A 393 -32.44 18.28 13.59
C GLY A 393 -32.60 16.80 13.90
N LEU A 394 -32.29 15.92 12.92
CA LEU A 394 -32.39 14.48 13.09
C LEU A 394 -31.22 13.97 13.94
N LEU A 395 -31.51 13.61 15.18
CA LEU A 395 -30.53 13.02 16.09
C LEU A 395 -30.07 11.65 15.58
N PRO A 396 -28.75 11.35 15.62
CA PRO A 396 -28.25 10.05 15.19
C PRO A 396 -28.58 8.92 16.17
N LEU A 397 -28.99 9.27 17.38
CA LEU A 397 -29.22 8.35 18.48
C LEU A 397 -30.21 8.95 19.49
N TYR A 398 -30.93 8.10 20.23
CA TYR A 398 -31.69 8.58 21.40
C TYR A 398 -30.69 9.08 22.44
N PHE A 399 -30.66 10.41 22.62
CA PHE A 399 -29.65 11.10 23.40
C PHE A 399 -30.24 11.61 24.71
N THR A 400 -29.68 11.14 25.82
CA THR A 400 -30.07 11.51 27.18
C THR A 400 -29.10 12.52 27.78
N ASP A 401 -27.81 12.18 27.84
CA ASP A 401 -26.76 13.02 28.42
C ASP A 401 -25.41 12.86 27.68
N ILE A 402 -24.59 13.91 27.67
CA ILE A 402 -23.21 13.89 27.19
C ILE A 402 -22.38 12.86 27.96
N ALA A 403 -22.68 12.63 29.24
CA ALA A 403 -21.99 11.63 30.06
C ALA A 403 -22.10 10.20 29.49
N ASP A 404 -23.25 9.83 28.91
CA ASP A 404 -23.47 8.51 28.31
C ASP A 404 -22.63 8.34 27.05
N TYR A 405 -22.56 9.40 26.23
CA TYR A 405 -21.71 9.46 25.06
C TYR A 405 -20.21 9.30 25.43
N VAL A 406 -19.76 10.02 26.45
CA VAL A 406 -18.36 9.96 26.93
C VAL A 406 -18.02 8.57 27.47
N SER A 407 -18.91 7.95 28.24
CA SER A 407 -18.67 6.66 28.88
C SER A 407 -18.71 5.45 27.94
N HIS A 408 -19.24 5.60 26.72
CA HIS A 408 -19.33 4.52 25.73
C HIS A 408 -18.48 4.76 24.48
N GLN A 409 -18.50 5.96 23.90
CA GLN A 409 -17.81 6.19 22.62
C GLN A 409 -16.33 6.54 22.79
N VAL A 410 -15.97 7.35 23.79
CA VAL A 410 -14.56 7.71 24.05
C VAL A 410 -13.68 6.48 24.38
N PRO A 411 -14.08 5.53 25.25
CA PRO A 411 -13.26 4.34 25.49
C PRO A 411 -13.11 3.46 24.25
N LEU A 412 -14.12 3.37 23.38
CA LEU A 412 -14.02 2.65 22.12
C LEU A 412 -12.98 3.28 21.19
N LEU A 413 -13.06 4.60 20.98
CA LEU A 413 -12.10 5.33 20.15
C LEU A 413 -10.69 5.23 20.73
N ALA A 414 -10.54 5.39 22.06
CA ALA A 414 -9.26 5.23 22.74
C ALA A 414 -8.70 3.80 22.54
N ALA A 415 -9.50 2.76 22.78
CA ALA A 415 -9.08 1.38 22.63
C ALA A 415 -8.60 1.08 21.20
N TYR A 416 -9.35 1.54 20.19
CA TYR A 416 -8.99 1.37 18.79
C TYR A 416 -7.71 2.14 18.41
N PHE A 417 -7.59 3.42 18.79
CA PHE A 417 -6.40 4.20 18.46
C PHE A 417 -5.14 3.73 19.18
N LEU A 418 -5.24 3.32 20.45
CA LEU A 418 -4.12 2.76 21.20
C LEU A 418 -3.70 1.41 20.62
N LEU A 419 -4.66 0.58 20.18
CA LEU A 419 -4.37 -0.65 19.44
C LEU A 419 -3.61 -0.34 18.15
N MET A 420 -4.10 0.56 17.31
CA MET A 420 -3.46 0.90 16.04
C MET A 420 -2.05 1.47 16.24
N LEU A 421 -1.85 2.29 17.28
CA LEU A 421 -0.55 2.81 17.68
C LEU A 421 0.42 1.68 18.08
N TRP A 422 -0.06 0.67 18.81
CA TRP A 422 0.76 -0.45 19.25
C TRP A 422 1.05 -1.47 18.14
N ILE A 423 0.02 -1.85 17.38
CA ILE A 423 0.10 -2.95 16.42
C ILE A 423 0.73 -2.53 15.09
N THR A 424 0.59 -1.25 14.70
CA THR A 424 1.07 -0.68 13.43
C THR A 424 1.83 0.66 13.62
N PRO A 425 2.85 0.71 14.49
CA PRO A 425 3.42 1.95 15.03
C PRO A 425 3.99 2.91 13.98
N THR A 426 4.47 2.39 12.87
CA THR A 426 5.13 3.15 11.79
C THR A 426 4.35 3.12 10.47
N ARG A 427 3.07 2.71 10.49
CA ARG A 427 2.27 2.50 9.27
C ARG A 427 0.92 3.21 9.28
N TYR A 428 0.41 3.60 10.45
CA TYR A 428 -0.90 4.25 10.57
C TYR A 428 -0.80 5.61 11.27
N LEU A 429 -1.37 6.64 10.65
CA LEU A 429 -1.47 7.99 11.21
C LEU A 429 -2.96 8.38 11.21
N PRO A 430 -3.65 8.37 12.36
CA PRO A 430 -5.12 8.41 12.41
C PRO A 430 -5.76 9.49 11.54
N VAL A 431 -5.30 10.75 11.65
CA VAL A 431 -5.86 11.89 10.91
C VAL A 431 -5.54 11.80 9.42
N ILE A 432 -4.31 11.43 9.05
CA ILE A 432 -3.86 11.35 7.66
C ILE A 432 -4.51 10.16 6.96
N SER A 433 -4.46 8.97 7.56
CA SER A 433 -5.15 7.78 7.07
C SER A 433 -6.67 7.98 6.99
N SER A 434 -7.24 8.82 7.85
CA SER A 434 -8.64 9.26 7.71
C SER A 434 -8.82 10.15 6.48
N ALA A 435 -7.97 11.17 6.28
CA ALA A 435 -8.03 12.05 5.12
C ALA A 435 -7.85 11.32 3.78
N VAL A 436 -6.90 10.39 3.69
CA VAL A 436 -6.66 9.58 2.49
C VAL A 436 -7.86 8.70 2.14
N GLY A 437 -8.43 8.00 3.13
CA GLY A 437 -9.62 7.19 2.87
C GLY A 437 -10.87 8.02 2.56
N THR A 438 -11.01 9.21 3.16
CA THR A 438 -12.11 10.15 2.84
C THR A 438 -11.96 10.70 1.43
N PHE A 439 -10.76 11.09 1.02
CA PHE A 439 -10.44 11.48 -0.35
C PHE A 439 -10.84 10.38 -1.36
N ALA A 440 -10.49 9.12 -1.06
CA ALA A 440 -10.83 7.99 -1.92
C ALA A 440 -12.34 7.68 -1.97
N THR A 441 -13.11 8.01 -0.93
CA THR A 441 -14.52 7.65 -0.79
C THR A 441 -15.38 8.14 -1.96
N PHE A 442 -15.15 9.36 -2.45
CA PHE A 442 -15.97 9.99 -3.49
C PHE A 442 -15.89 9.30 -4.87
N ARG A 443 -14.80 8.56 -5.13
CA ARG A 443 -14.63 7.75 -6.36
C ARG A 443 -14.89 6.27 -6.12
N MET A 444 -14.48 5.77 -4.95
CA MET A 444 -14.57 4.35 -4.66
C MET A 444 -15.99 3.89 -4.32
N LEU A 445 -16.80 4.71 -3.63
CA LEU A 445 -18.17 4.32 -3.27
C LEU A 445 -19.06 4.05 -4.51
N PRO A 446 -19.09 4.91 -5.56
CA PRO A 446 -19.78 4.59 -6.82
C PRO A 446 -19.27 3.30 -7.48
N THR A 447 -17.95 3.04 -7.41
CA THR A 447 -17.36 1.83 -7.95
C THR A 447 -17.81 0.58 -7.21
N VAL A 448 -17.91 0.64 -5.87
CA VAL A 448 -18.44 -0.45 -5.03
C VAL A 448 -19.88 -0.76 -5.42
N VAL A 449 -20.76 0.26 -5.41
CA VAL A 449 -22.19 0.10 -5.76
C VAL A 449 -22.35 -0.47 -7.17
N SER A 450 -21.62 0.10 -8.13
CA SER A 450 -21.72 -0.34 -9.51
C SER A 450 -21.20 -1.76 -9.73
N SER A 451 -20.16 -2.18 -9.00
CA SER A 451 -19.61 -3.54 -9.08
C SER A 451 -20.49 -4.57 -8.37
N LEU A 452 -21.24 -4.17 -7.34
CA LEU A 452 -22.27 -5.01 -6.72
C LEU A 452 -23.44 -5.27 -7.68
N VAL A 453 -23.92 -4.25 -8.38
CA VAL A 453 -25.10 -4.37 -9.26
C VAL A 453 -24.74 -4.98 -10.63
N ARG A 454 -23.60 -4.59 -11.21
CA ARG A 454 -23.11 -5.08 -12.52
C ARG A 454 -21.62 -5.46 -12.41
N PRO A 455 -21.30 -6.62 -11.83
CA PRO A 455 -19.92 -7.05 -11.61
C PRO A 455 -19.15 -7.30 -12.91
N PHE A 456 -19.82 -7.80 -13.95
CA PHE A 456 -19.21 -8.17 -15.23
C PHE A 456 -19.58 -7.20 -16.37
N GLY A 457 -18.80 -7.21 -17.45
CA GLY A 457 -19.10 -6.47 -18.69
C GLY A 457 -18.60 -5.02 -18.75
N LYS A 458 -17.92 -4.52 -17.72
CA LYS A 458 -17.19 -3.25 -17.81
C LYS A 458 -15.87 -3.44 -18.56
N PRO A 459 -15.49 -2.53 -19.49
CA PRO A 459 -14.25 -2.64 -20.21
C PRO A 459 -13.04 -2.51 -19.29
N PHE A 460 -12.05 -3.37 -19.49
CA PHE A 460 -10.78 -3.32 -18.76
C PHE A 460 -10.00 -2.07 -19.17
N ARG A 461 -9.57 -1.27 -18.19
CA ARG A 461 -8.71 -0.10 -18.40
C ARG A 461 -7.29 -0.43 -17.97
N VAL A 462 -6.35 -0.34 -18.90
CA VAL A 462 -4.92 -0.54 -18.62
C VAL A 462 -4.43 0.60 -17.74
N THR A 463 -3.67 0.25 -16.71
CA THR A 463 -3.04 1.24 -15.84
C THR A 463 -1.91 1.93 -16.59
N PRO A 464 -1.88 3.26 -16.71
CA PRO A 464 -0.75 3.94 -17.32
C PRO A 464 0.51 3.74 -16.46
N LYS A 465 1.63 3.37 -17.10
CA LYS A 465 2.94 3.15 -16.48
C LYS A 465 4.00 3.94 -17.28
N GLY A 466 4.92 4.62 -16.59
CA GLY A 466 5.97 5.43 -17.22
C GLY A 466 5.48 6.77 -17.74
N SER A 467 4.38 7.30 -17.20
CA SER A 467 3.74 8.55 -17.65
C SER A 467 3.61 9.53 -16.47
N GLY A 468 4.75 9.94 -15.92
CA GLY A 468 4.80 10.99 -14.89
C GLY A 468 4.14 12.29 -15.36
N ASN A 469 3.77 13.15 -14.41
CA ASN A 469 3.15 14.44 -14.73
C ASN A 469 4.20 15.52 -14.98
N GLU A 470 4.25 16.08 -16.19
CA GLU A 470 5.15 17.19 -16.53
C GLU A 470 4.63 18.56 -16.07
N SER A 471 3.33 18.66 -15.76
CA SER A 471 2.65 19.89 -15.37
C SER A 471 1.82 19.70 -14.10
N ASN A 472 1.46 20.82 -13.45
CA ASN A 472 0.53 20.79 -12.32
C ASN A 472 -0.82 20.26 -12.79
N GLN A 473 -1.36 19.26 -12.10
CA GLN A 473 -2.72 18.79 -12.33
C GLN A 473 -3.60 19.03 -11.11
N PHE A 474 -4.90 19.17 -11.34
CA PHE A 474 -5.86 19.43 -10.29
C PHE A 474 -7.07 18.52 -10.42
N ASP A 475 -7.30 17.72 -9.38
CA ASP A 475 -8.45 16.84 -9.29
C ASP A 475 -9.73 17.61 -8.92
N ARG A 476 -10.37 18.16 -9.94
CA ARG A 476 -11.61 18.96 -9.79
C ARG A 476 -12.78 18.16 -9.21
N TYR A 477 -12.91 16.88 -9.57
CA TYR A 477 -14.05 16.06 -9.18
C TYR A 477 -14.06 15.82 -7.66
N SER A 478 -12.95 15.31 -7.13
CA SER A 478 -12.85 15.02 -5.69
C SER A 478 -12.87 16.32 -4.89
N PHE A 479 -12.20 17.38 -5.40
CA PHE A 479 -12.21 18.68 -4.74
C PHE A 479 -13.61 19.30 -4.66
N ALA A 480 -14.42 19.21 -5.72
CA ALA A 480 -15.79 19.75 -5.71
C ALA A 480 -16.63 19.12 -4.59
N TRP A 481 -16.61 17.79 -4.46
CA TRP A 481 -17.29 17.07 -3.37
C TRP A 481 -16.79 17.52 -1.99
N ILE A 482 -15.46 17.58 -1.81
CA ILE A 482 -14.84 18.01 -0.55
C ILE A 482 -15.28 19.45 -0.20
N ALA A 483 -15.17 20.38 -1.14
CA ALA A 483 -15.53 21.78 -0.95
C ALA A 483 -17.02 21.95 -0.65
N SER A 484 -17.90 21.23 -1.36
CA SER A 484 -19.34 21.25 -1.09
C SER A 484 -19.68 20.74 0.31
N ILE A 485 -19.08 19.64 0.76
CA ILE A 485 -19.33 19.10 2.11
C ILE A 485 -18.80 20.04 3.19
N ILE A 486 -17.61 20.63 3.01
CA ILE A 486 -17.09 21.66 3.92
C ILE A 486 -18.07 22.83 3.98
N MET A 487 -18.50 23.36 2.83
CA MET A 487 -19.40 24.50 2.74
C MET A 487 -20.74 24.22 3.42
N ILE A 488 -21.38 23.08 3.13
CA ILE A 488 -22.65 22.69 3.74
C ILE A 488 -22.50 22.53 5.26
N THR A 489 -21.39 21.95 5.73
CA THR A 489 -21.14 21.77 7.16
C THR A 489 -20.91 23.12 7.85
N VAL A 490 -20.08 24.00 7.29
CA VAL A 490 -19.79 25.32 7.84
C VAL A 490 -21.03 26.19 7.86
N LEU A 491 -21.82 26.23 6.79
CA LEU A 491 -23.09 26.97 6.75
C LEU A 491 -24.06 26.42 7.80
N GLY A 492 -24.17 25.09 7.93
CA GLY A 492 -24.98 24.46 8.98
C GLY A 492 -24.53 24.86 10.39
N LEU A 493 -23.23 24.94 10.65
CA LEU A 493 -22.71 25.44 11.93
C LEU A 493 -23.07 26.91 12.16
N LEU A 494 -22.87 27.77 11.16
CA LEU A 494 -23.13 29.21 11.26
C LEU A 494 -24.62 29.51 11.52
N VAL A 495 -25.53 28.82 10.84
CA VAL A 495 -26.99 28.96 11.03
C VAL A 495 -27.40 28.62 12.47
N ASN A 496 -26.69 27.68 13.11
CA ASN A 496 -26.99 27.24 14.47
C ASN A 496 -26.21 28.00 15.57
N ILE A 497 -25.36 28.97 15.21
CA ILE A 497 -24.74 29.89 16.17
C ILE A 497 -25.71 31.02 16.55
N VAL A 498 -26.50 31.50 15.58
CA VAL A 498 -27.45 32.60 15.77
C VAL A 498 -28.76 32.05 16.32
N PRO A 499 -29.19 32.41 17.54
CA PRO A 499 -30.37 31.83 18.19
C PRO A 499 -31.66 31.93 17.35
N GLU A 500 -31.82 33.03 16.62
CA GLU A 500 -33.00 33.32 15.80
C GLU A 500 -33.10 32.44 14.55
N THR A 501 -31.98 31.91 14.07
CA THR A 501 -31.92 31.02 12.89
C THR A 501 -31.63 29.57 13.26
N ALA A 502 -31.42 29.26 14.55
CA ALA A 502 -31.00 27.94 14.99
C ALA A 502 -32.11 26.90 14.74
N HIS A 503 -31.76 25.87 13.98
CA HIS A 503 -32.62 24.72 13.69
C HIS A 503 -32.49 23.65 14.77
N VAL A 504 -31.35 23.62 15.46
CA VAL A 504 -31.05 22.67 16.53
C VAL A 504 -30.66 23.37 17.82
N GLN A 505 -31.43 23.11 18.88
CA GLN A 505 -31.11 23.54 20.24
C GLN A 505 -31.21 22.33 21.16
N GLY A 506 -30.09 21.94 21.79
CA GLY A 506 -30.05 20.76 22.65
C GLY A 506 -28.64 20.36 23.07
N GLN A 507 -28.56 19.46 24.06
CA GLN A 507 -27.30 18.99 24.63
C GLN A 507 -26.41 18.20 23.63
N PHE A 508 -26.95 17.77 22.48
CA PHE A 508 -26.19 17.12 21.42
C PHE A 508 -25.42 18.10 20.52
N SER A 509 -25.80 19.38 20.47
CA SER A 509 -25.17 20.37 19.58
C SER A 509 -23.65 20.50 19.74
N PRO A 510 -23.07 20.50 20.97
CA PRO A 510 -21.61 20.46 21.14
C PRO A 510 -20.93 19.22 20.55
N VAL A 511 -21.57 18.06 20.64
CA VAL A 511 -21.06 16.79 20.08
C VAL A 511 -21.06 16.85 18.55
N ALA A 512 -22.14 17.35 17.96
CA ALA A 512 -22.23 17.55 16.51
C ALA A 512 -21.21 18.58 16.01
N ALA A 513 -21.00 19.68 16.74
CA ALA A 513 -20.00 20.69 16.41
C ALA A 513 -18.58 20.14 16.48
N TRP A 514 -18.27 19.32 17.49
CA TRP A 514 -16.98 18.64 17.63
C TRP A 514 -16.67 17.73 16.43
N TRP A 515 -17.60 16.84 16.06
CA TRP A 515 -17.43 15.98 14.87
C TRP A 515 -17.37 16.76 13.57
N SER A 516 -18.16 17.84 13.44
CA SER A 516 -18.09 18.73 12.28
C SER A 516 -16.70 19.34 12.15
N GLY A 517 -16.10 19.81 13.25
CA GLY A 517 -14.73 20.32 13.28
C GLY A 517 -13.70 19.28 12.86
N ILE A 518 -13.78 18.06 13.39
CA ILE A 518 -12.89 16.95 12.98
C ILE A 518 -13.05 16.65 11.49
N ASN A 519 -14.29 16.55 11.00
CA ASN A 519 -14.58 16.29 9.59
C ASN A 519 -14.02 17.38 8.68
N ILE A 520 -14.15 18.66 9.06
CA ILE A 520 -13.56 19.79 8.32
C ILE A 520 -12.04 19.65 8.27
N VAL A 521 -11.36 19.36 9.39
CA VAL A 521 -9.89 19.16 9.39
C VAL A 521 -9.47 18.01 8.47
N VAL A 522 -10.17 16.88 8.54
CA VAL A 522 -9.93 15.71 7.67
C VAL A 522 -10.14 16.07 6.19
N LEU A 523 -11.22 16.80 5.87
CA LEU A 523 -11.54 17.24 4.51
C LEU A 523 -10.55 18.28 3.98
N LEU A 524 -10.04 19.18 4.83
CA LEU A 524 -9.00 20.13 4.46
C LEU A 524 -7.70 19.42 4.09
N ILE A 525 -7.27 18.43 4.88
CA ILE A 525 -6.10 17.60 4.52
C ILE A 525 -6.38 16.80 3.24
N ALA A 526 -7.56 16.22 3.08
CA ALA A 526 -7.97 15.52 1.86
C ALA A 526 -7.92 16.42 0.62
N SER A 527 -8.28 17.71 0.76
CA SER A 527 -8.24 18.69 -0.33
C SER A 527 -6.82 18.95 -0.84
N LEU A 528 -5.81 18.86 0.03
CA LEU A 528 -4.40 19.01 -0.35
C LEU A 528 -3.95 17.90 -1.31
N ILE A 529 -4.54 16.70 -1.20
CA ILE A 529 -4.26 15.56 -2.08
C ILE A 529 -4.67 15.87 -3.53
N CYS A 530 -5.73 16.68 -3.73
CA CYS A 530 -6.24 17.04 -5.06
C CYS A 530 -5.27 17.88 -5.90
N PHE A 531 -4.24 18.48 -5.28
CA PHE A 531 -3.25 19.32 -5.96
C PHE A 531 -1.99 18.53 -6.29
N GLU A 532 -1.87 18.13 -7.55
CA GLU A 532 -0.77 17.31 -8.01
C GLU A 532 0.36 18.17 -8.61
N LYS A 533 1.57 17.98 -8.08
CA LYS A 533 2.78 18.67 -8.55
C LYS A 533 3.43 17.91 -9.71
N PRO A 534 4.22 18.57 -10.57
CA PRO A 534 4.96 17.91 -11.63
C PRO A 534 5.99 16.97 -11.03
N ARG A 535 6.09 15.76 -11.57
CA ARG A 535 7.07 14.74 -11.18
C ARG A 535 7.91 14.41 -12.39
N ARG A 536 9.21 14.67 -12.28
CA ARG A 536 10.16 14.10 -13.23
C ARG A 536 10.45 12.66 -12.81
N LEU A 537 10.51 11.75 -13.77
CA LEU A 537 10.83 10.31 -13.66
C LEU A 537 12.24 10.00 -13.09
N PHE A 538 12.91 10.96 -12.46
CA PHE A 538 14.26 10.76 -11.93
C PHE A 538 14.20 9.95 -10.63
N HIS A 539 14.25 8.63 -10.78
CA HIS A 539 14.33 7.68 -9.67
C HIS A 539 15.79 7.55 -9.22
N ALA A 540 16.24 8.53 -8.42
CA ALA A 540 17.58 8.54 -7.87
C ALA A 540 17.60 7.97 -6.45
N PHE A 541 18.54 7.06 -6.17
CA PHE A 541 18.77 6.49 -4.85
C PHE A 541 19.73 7.37 -4.05
N LYS A 542 19.44 7.55 -2.76
CA LYS A 542 20.38 8.16 -1.81
C LYS A 542 21.44 7.13 -1.45
N LEU A 543 22.70 7.46 -1.67
CA LEU A 543 23.84 6.62 -1.32
C LEU A 543 24.85 7.42 -0.48
N ASP A 544 25.81 6.73 0.11
CA ASP A 544 27.01 7.31 0.73
C ASP A 544 28.20 6.42 0.35
N GLU A 545 28.68 6.59 -0.89
CA GLU A 545 29.75 5.76 -1.47
C GLU A 545 30.87 6.61 -2.04
N PRO A 546 32.14 6.14 -1.96
CA PRO A 546 33.25 6.87 -2.54
C PRO A 546 33.11 6.93 -4.07
N ALA A 547 33.38 8.11 -4.62
CA ALA A 547 33.55 8.31 -6.06
C ALA A 547 34.74 9.22 -6.33
N ILE A 548 35.25 9.18 -7.55
CA ILE A 548 36.33 10.06 -7.99
C ILE A 548 35.84 10.81 -9.23
N VAL A 549 35.99 12.13 -9.24
CA VAL A 549 35.65 13.00 -10.37
C VAL A 549 36.94 13.70 -10.81
N ASP A 550 37.46 13.38 -12.00
CA ASP A 550 38.76 13.90 -12.49
C ASP A 550 39.87 13.85 -11.43
N ASP A 551 40.04 12.67 -10.81
CA ASP A 551 41.03 12.41 -9.74
C ASP A 551 40.82 13.18 -8.43
N VAL A 552 39.71 13.91 -8.30
CA VAL A 552 39.24 14.48 -7.04
C VAL A 552 38.38 13.47 -6.29
N PRO A 553 38.77 13.06 -5.07
CA PRO A 553 37.93 12.22 -4.23
C PRO A 553 36.65 12.95 -3.80
N GLY A 554 35.52 12.25 -3.90
CA GLY A 554 34.21 12.70 -3.49
C GLY A 554 33.35 11.57 -2.95
N GLN A 555 32.11 11.90 -2.61
CA GLN A 555 31.10 10.96 -2.11
C GLN A 555 29.84 11.09 -2.96
N ILE A 556 29.33 9.99 -3.50
CA ILE A 556 28.05 9.97 -4.20
C ILE A 556 26.96 10.10 -3.15
N VAL A 557 26.12 11.13 -3.29
CA VAL A 557 24.97 11.35 -2.40
C VAL A 557 23.65 10.95 -3.06
N SER A 558 23.63 10.90 -4.39
CA SER A 558 22.46 10.50 -5.17
C SER A 558 22.87 9.87 -6.49
N LEU A 559 22.25 8.76 -6.89
CA LEU A 559 22.55 8.07 -8.14
C LEU A 559 21.28 7.53 -8.80
N ALA A 560 21.15 7.79 -10.10
CA ALA A 560 20.14 7.25 -11.00
C ALA A 560 20.84 6.56 -12.19
N LEU A 561 20.07 6.02 -13.14
CA LEU A 561 20.60 5.35 -14.33
C LEU A 561 21.38 6.29 -15.28
N ASP A 562 21.12 7.59 -15.22
CA ASP A 562 21.63 8.60 -16.15
C ASP A 562 22.21 9.84 -15.44
N LYS A 563 22.22 9.83 -14.10
CA LYS A 563 22.59 10.99 -13.28
C LYS A 563 23.26 10.58 -11.97
N ALA A 564 24.28 11.33 -11.57
CA ALA A 564 24.85 11.27 -10.22
C ALA A 564 24.92 12.67 -9.60
N VAL A 565 24.80 12.73 -8.28
CA VAL A 565 25.17 13.90 -7.48
C VAL A 565 26.34 13.49 -6.59
N VAL A 566 27.49 14.15 -6.78
CA VAL A 566 28.74 13.86 -6.05
C VAL A 566 29.12 15.05 -5.18
N ALA A 567 29.25 14.82 -3.89
CA ALA A 567 29.79 15.78 -2.93
C ALA A 567 31.32 15.77 -2.97
N VAL A 568 31.93 16.92 -3.20
CA VAL A 568 33.38 17.11 -3.28
C VAL A 568 33.85 18.23 -2.35
N PRO A 569 35.13 18.22 -1.89
CA PRO A 569 35.69 19.27 -1.05
C PRO A 569 35.70 20.66 -1.73
N THR A 570 35.61 21.73 -0.93
CA THR A 570 35.48 23.14 -1.39
C THR A 570 36.66 23.66 -2.21
N MET A 571 37.83 23.02 -2.20
CA MET A 571 39.01 23.50 -2.95
C MET A 571 39.12 22.93 -4.37
N SER A 572 38.19 22.07 -4.79
CA SER A 572 38.24 21.41 -6.10
C SER A 572 37.75 22.33 -7.21
N ARG A 573 38.63 22.68 -8.17
CA ARG A 573 38.28 23.49 -9.35
C ARG A 573 38.02 22.57 -10.55
N PHE A 574 36.77 22.50 -11.01
CA PHE A 574 36.40 21.85 -12.26
C PHE A 574 36.27 22.93 -13.34
N GLN A 575 37.20 22.95 -14.30
CA GLN A 575 37.20 23.92 -15.41
C GLN A 575 36.43 23.41 -16.63
N SER A 576 36.30 22.08 -16.77
CA SER A 576 35.61 21.42 -17.88
C SER A 576 34.17 21.08 -17.52
N LYS A 577 33.27 21.19 -18.51
CA LYS A 577 31.91 20.64 -18.41
C LYS A 577 31.88 19.12 -18.59
N SER A 578 32.94 18.51 -19.12
CA SER A 578 33.08 17.07 -19.27
C SER A 578 34.12 16.56 -18.28
N VAL A 579 33.70 15.68 -17.39
CA VAL A 579 34.50 15.11 -16.30
C VAL A 579 34.45 13.59 -16.38
N VAL A 580 35.48 12.91 -15.89
CA VAL A 580 35.52 11.45 -15.77
C VAL A 580 35.04 11.06 -14.38
N LEU A 581 33.94 10.31 -14.33
CA LEU A 581 33.40 9.74 -13.10
C LEU A 581 33.91 8.30 -12.94
N LYS A 582 34.55 8.01 -11.81
CA LYS A 582 34.94 6.65 -11.40
C LYS A 582 34.05 6.22 -10.25
N LEU A 583 33.29 5.15 -10.48
CA LEU A 583 32.42 4.53 -9.49
C LEU A 583 32.94 3.13 -9.11
N PRO A 584 32.83 2.71 -7.84
CA PRO A 584 33.20 1.37 -7.43
C PRO A 584 32.44 0.31 -8.24
N GLY A 585 33.20 -0.59 -8.89
CA GLY A 585 32.64 -1.66 -9.73
C GLY A 585 32.34 -1.27 -11.18
N PHE A 586 32.69 -0.04 -11.61
CA PHE A 586 32.50 0.41 -12.99
C PHE A 586 33.84 0.88 -13.59
N ALA A 587 34.02 0.65 -14.89
CA ALA A 587 35.07 1.32 -15.63
C ALA A 587 34.83 2.85 -15.62
N PRO A 588 35.87 3.69 -15.58
CA PRO A 588 35.70 5.14 -15.66
C PRO A 588 34.90 5.55 -16.89
N PHE A 589 33.89 6.41 -16.73
CA PHE A 589 33.06 6.89 -17.83
C PHE A 589 32.92 8.41 -17.82
N LYS A 590 32.74 8.99 -19.02
CA LYS A 590 32.57 10.42 -19.20
C LYS A 590 31.19 10.85 -18.68
N SER A 591 31.16 11.98 -18.00
CA SER A 591 29.95 12.61 -17.45
C SER A 591 29.95 14.11 -17.73
N GLU A 592 28.78 14.67 -18.00
CA GLU A 592 28.56 16.10 -18.18
C GLU A 592 28.21 16.76 -16.84
N LEU A 593 29.05 17.70 -16.39
CA LEU A 593 28.78 18.57 -15.25
C LEU A 593 27.81 19.68 -15.67
N ARG A 594 26.55 19.58 -15.23
CA ARG A 594 25.51 20.57 -15.58
C ARG A 594 25.27 21.62 -14.50
N LEU A 595 25.44 21.27 -13.23
CA LEU A 595 25.14 22.15 -12.11
C LEU A 595 26.09 21.89 -10.95
N VAL A 596 26.58 22.96 -10.33
CA VAL A 596 27.32 22.92 -9.07
C VAL A 596 26.48 23.66 -8.02
N THR A 597 26.08 22.96 -6.97
CA THR A 597 25.35 23.57 -5.85
C THR A 597 26.22 23.55 -4.59
N GLN A 598 26.14 24.60 -3.78
CA GLN A 598 26.81 24.67 -2.49
C GLN A 598 25.76 24.51 -1.38
N ARG A 599 25.97 23.59 -0.44
CA ARG A 599 25.07 23.42 0.72
C ARG A 599 25.88 23.56 2.00
N ARG A 600 25.45 24.46 2.89
CA ARG A 600 25.93 24.50 4.28
C ARG A 600 25.29 23.31 5.00
N ARG A 601 26.08 22.38 5.53
CA ARG A 601 25.54 21.33 6.41
C ARG A 601 25.04 22.01 7.68
N SER A 602 23.78 21.81 8.02
CA SER A 602 23.25 22.23 9.33
C SER A 602 23.97 21.43 10.43
N ILE A 603 24.34 22.16 11.48
CA ILE A 603 25.08 21.78 12.69
C ILE A 603 24.76 20.34 13.15
N SER A 604 25.62 19.39 12.81
CA SER A 604 25.82 18.15 13.59
C SER A 604 27.20 18.21 14.22
N ARG A 605 27.30 17.83 15.50
CA ARG A 605 28.53 17.82 16.32
C ARG A 605 29.73 17.19 15.57
N GLY A 606 30.51 18.01 14.87
CA GLY A 606 31.63 17.53 14.06
C GLY A 606 32.06 18.46 12.92
N GLY A 607 32.19 19.78 13.18
CA GLY A 607 32.87 20.72 12.29
C GLY A 607 32.13 21.12 11.00
N ASP A 608 32.25 22.39 10.65
CA ASP A 608 31.62 23.03 9.49
C ASP A 608 32.34 22.60 8.18
N LYS A 609 32.01 21.41 7.64
CA LYS A 609 32.50 21.02 6.30
C LYS A 609 31.56 21.54 5.22
N GLN A 610 31.97 22.62 4.56
CA GLN A 610 31.37 23.00 3.28
C GLN A 610 31.70 21.93 2.22
N SER A 611 30.74 21.60 1.37
CA SER A 611 30.95 20.69 0.24
C SER A 611 30.21 21.23 -0.98
N TYR A 612 30.83 21.11 -2.15
CA TYR A 612 30.17 21.33 -3.42
C TYR A 612 29.50 20.04 -3.87
N TYR A 613 28.32 20.17 -4.46
CA TYR A 613 27.57 19.05 -5.01
C TYR A 613 27.55 19.22 -6.53
N LEU A 614 28.23 18.29 -7.21
CA LEU A 614 28.32 18.22 -8.66
C LEU A 614 27.16 17.40 -9.19
N HIS A 615 26.32 17.98 -10.04
CA HIS A 615 25.26 17.27 -10.74
C HIS A 615 25.79 16.82 -12.10
N LEU A 616 26.11 15.54 -12.17
CA LEU A 616 26.72 14.87 -13.31
C LEU A 616 25.65 14.09 -14.08
N TYR A 617 25.64 14.20 -15.41
CA TYR A 617 24.76 13.44 -16.29
C TYR A 617 25.61 12.56 -17.21
N PHE A 618 25.14 11.35 -17.47
CA PHE A 618 25.89 10.39 -18.27
C PHE A 618 24.95 9.46 -19.00
N GLU A 619 25.44 8.85 -20.07
CA GLU A 619 24.73 7.85 -20.85
C GLU A 619 25.50 6.54 -20.77
N LEU A 620 24.90 5.55 -20.11
CA LEU A 620 25.43 4.19 -20.06
C LEU A 620 24.73 3.33 -21.10
N ILE A 621 25.53 2.56 -21.83
CA ILE A 621 25.08 1.62 -22.87
C ILE A 621 25.65 0.22 -22.61
N GLY A 622 25.00 -0.80 -23.17
CA GLY A 622 25.43 -2.19 -23.09
C GLY A 622 25.61 -2.70 -21.65
N SER A 623 26.68 -3.44 -21.40
CA SER A 623 26.96 -4.09 -20.10
C SER A 623 27.15 -3.11 -18.93
N ALA A 624 27.59 -1.88 -19.20
CA ALA A 624 27.70 -0.85 -18.17
C ALA A 624 26.30 -0.42 -17.67
N ARG A 625 25.32 -0.32 -18.57
CA ARG A 625 23.92 -0.02 -18.21
C ARG A 625 23.32 -1.16 -17.41
N ASP A 626 23.49 -2.39 -17.86
CA ASP A 626 23.01 -3.60 -17.18
C ASP A 626 23.59 -3.68 -15.75
N SER A 627 24.89 -3.42 -15.60
CA SER A 627 25.56 -3.41 -14.28
C SER A 627 25.03 -2.31 -13.36
N MET A 628 24.69 -1.13 -13.91
CA MET A 628 24.09 -0.03 -13.13
C MET A 628 22.68 -0.38 -12.66
N ILE A 629 21.89 -1.05 -13.51
CA ILE A 629 20.58 -1.58 -13.13
C ILE A 629 20.72 -2.57 -11.97
N VAL A 630 21.63 -3.54 -12.09
CA VAL A 630 21.87 -4.54 -11.04
C VAL A 630 22.26 -3.85 -9.72
N LYS A 631 23.22 -2.92 -9.75
CA LYS A 631 23.64 -2.15 -8.57
C LYS A 631 22.44 -1.47 -7.90
N LEU A 632 21.68 -0.69 -8.65
CA LEU A 632 20.64 0.18 -8.09
C LEU A 632 19.39 -0.58 -7.63
N TYR A 633 18.97 -1.61 -8.36
CA TYR A 633 17.62 -2.17 -8.21
C TYR A 633 17.56 -3.61 -7.66
N THR A 634 18.70 -4.28 -7.42
CA THR A 634 18.69 -5.71 -7.03
C THR A 634 19.04 -5.97 -5.55
N GLY A 635 18.73 -5.02 -4.68
CA GLY A 635 18.66 -5.23 -3.22
C GLY A 635 19.75 -4.61 -2.37
N GLN A 636 20.65 -3.80 -2.95
CA GLN A 636 21.65 -3.05 -2.18
C GLN A 636 21.11 -1.75 -1.59
N TYR A 637 20.23 -1.04 -2.31
CA TYR A 637 19.69 0.25 -1.89
C TYR A 637 18.20 0.16 -1.61
N SER A 638 17.74 1.00 -0.68
CA SER A 638 16.33 1.11 -0.33
C SER A 638 15.98 2.56 -0.03
N GLN A 639 14.83 3.03 -0.52
CA GLN A 639 14.27 4.34 -0.19
C GLN A 639 13.20 4.25 0.90
N ASP A 640 13.12 3.11 1.59
CA ASP A 640 12.07 2.87 2.56
C ASP A 640 12.21 3.72 3.82
N ILE A 641 11.05 4.10 4.34
CA ILE A 641 10.92 4.84 5.58
C ILE A 641 10.64 3.83 6.70
N ARG A 642 11.70 3.50 7.46
CA ARG A 642 11.61 2.55 8.57
C ARG A 642 10.78 3.11 9.72
N ASP A 643 11.00 4.37 10.07
CA ASP A 643 10.37 5.06 11.18
C ASP A 643 9.69 6.35 10.72
N ILE A 644 8.52 6.65 11.28
CA ILE A 644 7.80 7.90 11.01
C ILE A 644 8.29 8.99 11.96
N ASP A 645 8.78 10.11 11.40
CA ASP A 645 8.98 11.34 12.16
C ASP A 645 7.65 12.12 12.25
N LYS A 646 6.89 11.87 13.32
CA LYS A 646 5.56 12.47 13.54
C LYS A 646 5.60 14.01 13.63
N VAL A 647 6.71 14.58 14.12
CA VAL A 647 6.88 16.04 14.20
C VAL A 647 7.10 16.61 12.80
N ALA A 648 7.95 15.97 12.01
CA ALA A 648 8.19 16.38 10.63
C ALA A 648 6.93 16.21 9.75
N VAL A 649 6.09 15.20 10.00
CA VAL A 649 4.79 15.07 9.33
C VAL A 649 3.91 16.29 9.57
N SER A 650 3.66 16.65 10.83
CA SER A 650 2.81 17.79 11.19
C SER A 650 3.35 19.11 10.64
N LEU A 651 4.67 19.32 10.72
CA LEU A 651 5.32 20.52 10.20
C LEU A 651 5.21 20.61 8.68
N ASN A 652 5.41 19.52 7.94
CA ASN A 652 5.32 19.54 6.48
C ASN A 652 3.89 19.70 5.99
N LEU A 653 2.90 19.12 6.66
CA LEU A 653 1.49 19.39 6.37
C LEU A 653 1.17 20.88 6.55
N LEU A 654 1.61 21.48 7.65
CA LEU A 654 1.43 22.91 7.91
C LEU A 654 2.08 23.77 6.81
N LEU A 655 3.35 23.48 6.48
CA LEU A 655 4.07 24.18 5.40
C LEU A 655 3.34 24.03 4.06
N ARG A 656 2.82 22.83 3.78
CA ARG A 656 2.10 22.52 2.54
C ARG A 656 0.82 23.33 2.41
N SER A 657 0.07 23.53 3.48
CA SER A 657 -1.11 24.42 3.51
C SER A 657 -0.77 25.88 3.18
N PHE A 658 0.47 26.32 3.37
CA PHE A 658 0.96 27.65 2.96
C PHE A 658 1.76 27.63 1.65
N GLY A 659 1.66 26.56 0.85
CA GLY A 659 2.35 26.44 -0.45
C GLY A 659 3.85 26.15 -0.36
N ARG A 660 4.41 25.91 0.83
CA ARG A 660 5.82 25.58 1.04
C ARG A 660 6.02 24.07 1.20
N THR A 661 7.17 23.55 0.77
CA THR A 661 7.58 22.17 1.05
C THR A 661 9.04 22.16 1.48
N ARG A 662 9.34 21.47 2.59
CA ARG A 662 10.72 21.30 3.07
C ARG A 662 11.37 20.18 2.26
N THR A 663 12.09 20.50 1.19
CA THR A 663 12.94 19.53 0.51
C THR A 663 14.19 19.29 1.37
N LEU A 664 14.26 18.12 2.02
CA LEU A 664 15.47 17.65 2.70
C LEU A 664 16.50 17.17 1.68
#